data_AF-A0A537IS50-F1
#
_entry.id   AF-A0A537IS50-F1
#
_cell.length_a   1.000
_cell.length_b   1.000
_cell.length_c   1.000
_cell.angle_alpha   90.00
_cell.angle_beta   90.00
_cell.angle_gamma   90.00
#
_symmetry.space_group_name_H-M   'P 1'
#
loop_
_entity.id
_entity.type
_entity.pdbx_description
1 polymer ?
#
loop_
_entity_poly.entity_id
_entity_poly.type
_entity_poly.pdbx_seq_one_letter_code
_entity_poly.pdbx_strand_id
1 'polypeptide(L)'
;MHHPRLLILLFLFGGIKSAAQDFYESDFVPYTTSDGLSHNTVSGIAQDSVGYVWASTSAGLNRYNGSRFIQFHSNDDSSSLVAEELTGLTWIDKYRLAAYSYGLHIVDTRTGNTHNILVPYHQLQYQYKFNNVMAVLGDKDGSIYALTRSGFYHFDKDYRLVSRFDYYKEEEVPIQHFVFGRYLHELDENRLLIISIDGLYIYDKKKKAVKKMEYADCPMLGEFLDYPGPSTTLYHFFQVKPGVFFVMNLLGDSVTYINVAELKRKVSITPIKYLRSEFHYRSKIIADSDTLFYVTSHGSGFYKMRLFPSTGAVKFYPEKYLPSYLCYAMMKDKDNNMWVATNRGLLRQDRGRAQVQQASMPAGITDTLPYLRFCSIYVHGDKIYAGTRDNGGLLVYDKASLRFLAQVRNDGFNDNLIGSIVQETPSSLVLGTGGLLFTFNITSQKRKVLMPPRWSEGNWASDVFRDSKGKIWISTAQIFRYDPLAKTYDFIPSYERLLSQPTAIREDRDGNMWMAGHGLARYNTSLNKYDIVLDSFPFVKMHDKQVNAMLIDKQNTIWFNSNNNGLIAYCIDKKTFRHFTRKDGLPDDNIASMIMLGQKLWIATFSGIACLDLQTSEIVSFGREDGFPQMPVVRGSQFFYDSTAQQLYLGFSGAIVRFKPNDILRRKSPPRVFVESLSINGKNNMFLPGRSVTTSWQDNEFMITIGSINFSDSYSQRFAYRIVKDENSPWQELGNESTFNVSNLSPGNYRVQVRSFSSNNRWPAQIKELNIAVLPPFWKEGWFVGIMIGLALMALYLFVHWRTNVARKKEMEKTHIEKLKADDYKNQFELEHISHYFSSSLAGKKTQDEVLWDVAANLIGKMNYVDCIIYSWNDDKTKMVQKAAYGPKGKPEYISEQFFDVSPGQGVVGHVIETRQPLLIKDTRKDSRYRVDDAFRLSEICVPIVHNDELLGIIDSEHDLPDYFTERDIQILTTIATLIGNKLKQIESERSLEVKRKELATTNEQLAEARLSALQAQMNPHFVFNALNSIKRMILDRDNEKASRYLSKFALMIRMTLNHSKETFVTLEENIEYLKAYLEMEQLRFDESFTYQISTADNIDTVDSAIPSLMIQPIVENAIWHGLLQAEADKNILIGFTRCDNRITCTVEDNGIGIRRAQKLKETNKPPHQSVGLENLKKRIKIMNEKYDTDCSLEITDLGDAGNGKRGTRVVLRFNVINT
;
A
#
# COMPACT_ATOMS: atom_id res chain seq x y z
N MET A 1 -61.22 -16.18 45.66
CA MET A 1 -61.70 -17.31 44.83
C MET A 1 -62.22 -16.76 43.51
N HIS A 2 -62.01 -17.51 42.41
CA HIS A 2 -62.43 -17.27 41.02
C HIS A 2 -61.52 -16.47 40.06
N HIS A 3 -60.45 -17.19 39.65
CA HIS A 3 -59.86 -17.38 38.32
C HIS A 3 -59.66 -16.23 37.30
N PRO A 4 -58.38 -15.81 37.12
CA PRO A 4 -57.84 -15.28 35.88
C PRO A 4 -57.22 -16.44 35.08
N ARG A 5 -57.98 -17.09 34.19
CA ARG A 5 -57.43 -18.08 33.24
C ARG A 5 -57.83 -17.87 31.78
N LEU A 6 -58.77 -16.97 31.48
CA LEU A 6 -59.22 -16.76 30.09
C LEU A 6 -58.41 -15.69 29.32
N LEU A 7 -57.81 -14.71 29.99
CA LEU A 7 -57.05 -13.64 29.32
C LEU A 7 -55.62 -14.04 28.93
N ILE A 8 -55.05 -15.06 29.59
CA ILE A 8 -53.71 -15.56 29.27
C ILE A 8 -53.73 -16.54 28.07
N LEU A 9 -54.88 -17.18 27.81
CA LEU A 9 -55.04 -18.10 26.67
C LEU A 9 -55.21 -17.37 25.32
N LEU A 10 -55.71 -16.13 25.30
CA LEU A 10 -55.76 -15.31 24.08
C LEU A 10 -54.41 -14.65 23.72
N PHE A 11 -53.52 -14.46 24.69
CA PHE A 11 -52.15 -14.00 24.42
C PHE A 11 -51.19 -15.14 24.01
N LEU A 12 -51.52 -16.40 24.30
CA LEU A 12 -50.72 -17.57 23.91
C LEU A 12 -51.03 -18.12 22.51
N PHE A 13 -52.12 -17.71 21.88
CA PHE A 13 -52.45 -18.05 20.47
C PHE A 13 -52.21 -16.91 19.48
N GLY A 14 -51.71 -15.76 19.94
CA GLY A 14 -51.07 -14.77 19.09
C GLY A 14 -49.70 -15.25 18.64
N GLY A 15 -49.65 -16.40 17.96
CA GLY A 15 -48.45 -16.80 17.22
C GLY A 15 -48.09 -15.63 16.33
N ILE A 16 -46.98 -14.96 16.66
CA ILE A 16 -46.39 -13.91 15.85
C ILE A 16 -46.31 -14.53 14.46
N LYS A 17 -47.22 -14.13 13.57
CA LYS A 17 -47.02 -14.31 12.15
C LYS A 17 -45.80 -13.45 11.88
N SER A 18 -44.62 -14.06 11.99
CA SER A 18 -43.46 -13.63 11.24
C SER A 18 -43.89 -13.78 9.78
N ALA A 19 -44.59 -12.76 9.29
CA ALA A 19 -44.71 -12.49 7.89
C ALA A 19 -43.28 -12.16 7.48
N ALA A 20 -42.57 -13.17 7.00
CA ALA A 20 -41.34 -12.92 6.28
C ALA A 20 -41.66 -11.89 5.20
N GLN A 21 -40.94 -10.77 5.22
CA GLN A 21 -41.09 -9.67 4.29
C GLN A 21 -41.04 -10.22 2.85
N ASP A 22 -42.02 -9.83 2.04
CA ASP A 22 -41.98 -10.16 0.61
C ASP A 22 -40.86 -9.37 -0.06
N PHE A 23 -40.17 -10.00 -1.01
CA PHE A 23 -39.00 -9.43 -1.67
C PHE A 23 -39.41 -8.77 -2.98
N TYR A 24 -39.10 -7.48 -3.16
CA TYR A 24 -39.23 -6.80 -4.44
C TYR A 24 -37.86 -6.63 -5.10
N GLU A 25 -37.80 -6.63 -6.44
CA GLU A 25 -36.52 -6.43 -7.15
C GLU A 25 -35.85 -5.09 -6.79
N SER A 26 -36.66 -4.06 -6.50
CA SER A 26 -36.20 -2.75 -6.03
C SER A 26 -35.47 -2.77 -4.69
N ASP A 27 -35.64 -3.84 -3.90
CA ASP A 27 -35.01 -4.01 -2.59
C ASP A 27 -33.55 -4.50 -2.72
N PHE A 28 -33.08 -4.81 -3.93
CA PHE A 28 -31.75 -5.34 -4.16
C PHE A 28 -30.83 -4.34 -4.87
N VAL A 29 -29.57 -4.35 -4.47
CA VAL A 29 -28.46 -3.67 -5.14
C VAL A 29 -27.72 -4.70 -5.98
N PRO A 30 -27.61 -4.50 -7.31
CA PRO A 30 -26.81 -5.36 -8.16
C PRO A 30 -25.33 -4.96 -8.08
N TYR A 31 -24.46 -5.97 -8.03
CA TYR A 31 -23.02 -5.86 -8.23
C TYR A 31 -22.65 -6.64 -9.48
N THR A 32 -21.97 -5.99 -10.41
CA THR A 32 -21.62 -6.51 -11.73
C THR A 32 -20.12 -6.31 -12.00
N THR A 33 -19.69 -6.62 -13.22
CA THR A 33 -18.32 -6.36 -13.67
C THR A 33 -17.92 -4.88 -13.56
N SER A 34 -18.85 -3.93 -13.66
CA SER A 34 -18.55 -2.51 -13.43
C SER A 34 -18.18 -2.19 -11.99
N ASP A 35 -18.57 -3.05 -11.04
CA ASP A 35 -18.30 -2.91 -9.61
C ASP A 35 -17.05 -3.69 -9.18
N GLY A 36 -16.40 -4.39 -10.12
CA GLY A 36 -15.18 -5.19 -9.88
C GLY A 36 -15.41 -6.69 -9.71
N LEU A 37 -16.61 -7.21 -9.97
CA LEU A 37 -16.85 -8.65 -10.08
C LEU A 37 -16.18 -9.21 -11.34
N SER A 38 -15.60 -10.41 -11.31
CA SER A 38 -14.87 -10.93 -12.49
C SER A 38 -15.79 -11.37 -13.64
N HIS A 39 -17.02 -11.80 -13.36
CA HIS A 39 -18.04 -12.07 -14.38
C HIS A 39 -19.47 -11.90 -13.82
N ASN A 40 -20.43 -11.53 -14.68
CA ASN A 40 -21.84 -11.33 -14.28
C ASN A 40 -22.62 -12.63 -14.06
N THR A 41 -22.03 -13.79 -14.32
CA THR A 41 -22.67 -15.09 -14.05
C THR A 41 -22.06 -15.64 -12.77
N VAL A 42 -22.79 -15.55 -11.66
CA VAL A 42 -22.33 -15.97 -10.34
C VAL A 42 -22.93 -17.32 -10.02
N SER A 43 -22.10 -18.35 -9.95
CA SER A 43 -22.53 -19.75 -9.78
C SER A 43 -22.71 -20.14 -8.31
N GLY A 44 -21.99 -19.50 -7.40
CA GLY A 44 -21.95 -19.85 -5.99
C GLY A 44 -21.61 -18.65 -5.11
N ILE A 45 -22.08 -18.69 -3.86
CA ILE A 45 -21.86 -17.64 -2.88
C ILE A 45 -21.64 -18.24 -1.49
N ALA A 46 -20.71 -17.67 -0.73
CA ALA A 46 -20.41 -18.05 0.64
C ALA A 46 -19.99 -16.82 1.46
N GLN A 47 -20.09 -16.88 2.80
CA GLN A 47 -19.54 -15.86 3.69
C GLN A 47 -18.56 -16.48 4.68
N ASP A 48 -17.38 -15.89 4.82
CA ASP A 48 -16.36 -16.41 5.74
C ASP A 48 -16.60 -16.00 7.20
N SER A 49 -15.77 -16.55 8.10
CA SER A 49 -15.89 -16.35 9.55
C SER A 49 -15.63 -14.89 10.00
N VAL A 50 -14.94 -14.08 9.19
CA VAL A 50 -14.71 -12.65 9.45
C VAL A 50 -15.89 -11.82 8.94
N GLY A 51 -16.39 -12.17 7.76
CA GLY A 51 -17.58 -11.62 7.12
C GLY A 51 -17.43 -11.33 5.64
N TYR A 52 -16.31 -11.66 4.98
CA TYR A 52 -16.19 -11.41 3.54
C TYR A 52 -17.18 -12.29 2.79
N VAL A 53 -17.76 -11.74 1.73
CA VAL A 53 -18.59 -12.47 0.79
C VAL A 53 -17.68 -13.02 -0.32
N TRP A 54 -17.72 -14.32 -0.51
CA TRP A 54 -17.03 -15.03 -1.57
C TRP A 54 -18.02 -15.41 -2.66
N ALA A 55 -17.66 -15.20 -3.92
CA ALA A 55 -18.52 -15.45 -5.06
C ALA A 55 -17.73 -16.15 -6.17
N SER A 56 -18.17 -17.35 -6.57
CA SER A 56 -17.63 -18.06 -7.73
C SER A 56 -18.36 -17.61 -8.99
N THR A 57 -17.63 -17.41 -10.07
CA THR A 57 -18.20 -16.92 -11.35
C THR A 57 -17.72 -17.76 -12.52
N SER A 58 -18.23 -17.47 -13.72
CA SER A 58 -17.75 -18.08 -14.96
C SER A 58 -16.33 -17.64 -15.37
N ALA A 59 -15.72 -16.66 -14.68
CA ALA A 59 -14.35 -16.20 -14.95
C ALA A 59 -13.60 -15.91 -13.64
N GLY A 60 -13.60 -16.87 -12.72
CA GLY A 60 -12.79 -16.81 -11.50
C GLY A 60 -13.58 -16.66 -10.20
N LEU A 61 -12.82 -16.60 -9.10
CA LEU A 61 -13.32 -16.48 -7.74
C LEU A 61 -13.18 -15.04 -7.26
N ASN A 62 -14.16 -14.56 -6.49
CA ASN A 62 -14.21 -13.18 -6.04
C ASN A 62 -14.37 -13.14 -4.52
N ARG A 63 -13.72 -12.18 -3.86
CA ARG A 63 -13.88 -11.87 -2.43
C ARG A 63 -14.25 -10.41 -2.26
N TYR A 64 -15.32 -10.15 -1.52
CA TYR A 64 -15.91 -8.83 -1.32
C TYR A 64 -15.97 -8.45 0.16
N ASN A 65 -15.51 -7.25 0.48
CA ASN A 65 -15.47 -6.73 1.85
C ASN A 65 -16.59 -5.72 2.16
N GLY A 66 -17.42 -5.36 1.18
CA GLY A 66 -18.42 -4.30 1.31
C GLY A 66 -18.08 -3.01 0.56
N SER A 67 -16.84 -2.83 0.12
CA SER A 67 -16.40 -1.67 -0.67
C SER A 67 -15.75 -2.05 -1.99
N ARG A 68 -15.03 -3.18 -2.05
CA ARG A 68 -14.30 -3.64 -3.24
C ARG A 68 -14.32 -5.15 -3.39
N PHE A 69 -14.31 -5.60 -4.65
CA PHE A 69 -14.05 -7.00 -5.00
C PHE A 69 -12.55 -7.22 -5.25
N ILE A 70 -12.04 -8.34 -4.75
CA ILE A 70 -10.72 -8.88 -5.08
C ILE A 70 -10.97 -10.13 -5.92
N GLN A 71 -10.40 -10.16 -7.12
CA GLN A 71 -10.55 -11.25 -8.07
C GLN A 71 -9.36 -12.21 -7.95
N PHE A 72 -9.63 -13.50 -8.04
CA PHE A 72 -8.65 -14.58 -8.13
C PHE A 72 -8.88 -15.27 -9.46
N HIS A 73 -7.80 -15.47 -10.22
CA HIS A 73 -7.78 -16.03 -11.56
C HIS A 73 -6.88 -17.27 -11.61
N SER A 74 -7.03 -18.04 -12.67
CA SER A 74 -6.15 -19.14 -13.03
C SER A 74 -4.94 -18.60 -13.79
N ASN A 75 -3.75 -19.04 -13.41
CA ASN A 75 -2.50 -18.75 -14.10
C ASN A 75 -1.56 -19.97 -14.00
N ASP A 76 -0.34 -19.86 -14.52
CA ASP A 76 0.62 -20.97 -14.52
C ASP A 76 1.19 -21.30 -13.12
N ASP A 77 0.88 -20.52 -12.09
CA ASP A 77 1.26 -20.82 -10.71
C ASP A 77 0.35 -21.89 -10.11
N SER A 78 0.98 -22.93 -9.56
CA SER A 78 0.35 -23.99 -8.75
C SER A 78 -0.54 -23.50 -7.60
N SER A 79 -0.34 -22.27 -7.13
CA SER A 79 -1.13 -21.64 -6.06
C SER A 79 -2.41 -20.93 -6.57
N SER A 80 -2.58 -20.79 -7.88
CA SER A 80 -3.72 -20.11 -8.49
C SER A 80 -4.92 -21.03 -8.71
N LEU A 81 -6.04 -20.51 -9.23
CA LEU A 81 -7.21 -21.33 -9.53
C LEU A 81 -6.89 -22.41 -10.57
N VAL A 82 -7.44 -23.61 -10.37
CA VAL A 82 -7.36 -24.70 -11.37
C VAL A 82 -8.07 -24.36 -12.67
N ALA A 83 -9.20 -23.65 -12.60
CA ALA A 83 -10.01 -23.28 -13.75
C ALA A 83 -10.72 -21.95 -13.50
N GLU A 84 -10.91 -21.17 -14.58
CA GLU A 84 -11.67 -19.92 -14.56
C GLU A 84 -13.17 -20.15 -14.39
N GLU A 85 -13.75 -21.10 -15.12
CA GLU A 85 -15.18 -21.36 -15.06
C GLU A 85 -15.52 -22.20 -13.83
N LEU A 86 -15.96 -21.54 -12.76
CA LEU A 86 -16.34 -22.21 -11.51
C LEU A 86 -17.83 -22.54 -11.47
N THR A 87 -18.18 -23.77 -11.09
CA THR A 87 -19.57 -24.25 -11.04
C THR A 87 -20.14 -24.28 -9.63
N GLY A 88 -19.29 -24.23 -8.61
CA GLY A 88 -19.75 -24.22 -7.22
C GLY A 88 -18.70 -23.75 -6.23
N LEU A 89 -19.20 -23.48 -5.02
CA LEU A 89 -18.46 -23.00 -3.88
C LEU A 89 -19.02 -23.64 -2.61
N THR A 90 -18.18 -24.26 -1.79
CA THR A 90 -18.62 -24.90 -0.54
C THR A 90 -17.59 -24.81 0.57
N TRP A 91 -18.04 -24.78 1.81
CA TRP A 91 -17.17 -24.89 2.98
C TRP A 91 -16.80 -26.35 3.21
N ILE A 92 -15.49 -26.63 3.29
CA ILE A 92 -14.97 -27.93 3.73
C ILE A 92 -15.00 -28.00 5.26
N ASP A 93 -14.63 -26.90 5.90
CA ASP A 93 -14.73 -26.71 7.33
C ASP A 93 -14.92 -25.21 7.65
N LYS A 94 -14.65 -24.81 8.89
CA LYS A 94 -14.85 -23.43 9.36
C LYS A 94 -14.00 -22.38 8.62
N TYR A 95 -12.85 -22.75 8.07
CA TYR A 95 -11.90 -21.80 7.49
C TYR A 95 -11.49 -22.13 6.06
N ARG A 96 -11.62 -23.38 5.61
CA ARG A 96 -11.26 -23.81 4.26
C ARG A 96 -12.48 -23.80 3.32
N LEU A 97 -12.39 -22.98 2.28
CA LEU A 97 -13.40 -22.82 1.23
C LEU A 97 -12.93 -23.52 -0.04
N ALA A 98 -13.76 -24.41 -0.60
CA ALA A 98 -13.48 -25.08 -1.87
C ALA A 98 -14.29 -24.44 -3.00
N ALA A 99 -13.60 -23.92 -3.99
CA ALA A 99 -14.13 -23.55 -5.30
C ALA A 99 -13.86 -24.70 -6.27
N TYR A 100 -14.85 -25.09 -7.08
CA TYR A 100 -14.72 -26.28 -7.91
C TYR A 100 -15.39 -26.18 -9.28
N SER A 101 -14.80 -26.90 -10.23
CA SER A 101 -15.32 -27.15 -11.59
C SER A 101 -14.53 -28.30 -12.22
N TYR A 102 -13.47 -28.01 -12.98
CA TYR A 102 -12.51 -29.00 -13.51
C TYR A 102 -11.36 -29.28 -12.52
N GLY A 103 -11.71 -29.47 -11.26
CA GLY A 103 -10.80 -29.69 -10.14
C GLY A 103 -11.30 -28.97 -8.90
N LEU A 104 -10.49 -29.02 -7.83
CA LEU A 104 -10.76 -28.38 -6.56
C LEU A 104 -9.68 -27.36 -6.25
N HIS A 105 -10.08 -26.12 -6.00
CA HIS A 105 -9.22 -25.09 -5.44
C HIS A 105 -9.67 -24.76 -4.02
N ILE A 106 -8.79 -24.95 -3.06
CA ILE A 106 -9.07 -24.76 -1.63
C ILE A 106 -8.34 -23.54 -1.13
N VAL A 107 -9.07 -22.63 -0.48
CA VAL A 107 -8.52 -21.42 0.13
C VAL A 107 -8.71 -21.49 1.65
N ASP A 108 -7.63 -21.44 2.43
CA ASP A 108 -7.71 -21.16 3.87
C ASP A 108 -7.93 -19.65 4.05
N THR A 109 -9.16 -19.28 4.41
CA THR A 109 -9.57 -17.87 4.54
C THR A 109 -8.94 -17.14 5.72
N ARG A 110 -8.25 -17.84 6.63
CA ARG A 110 -7.49 -17.23 7.73
C ARG A 110 -6.08 -16.87 7.29
N THR A 111 -5.38 -17.79 6.61
CA THR A 111 -3.96 -17.58 6.25
C THR A 111 -3.77 -17.05 4.83
N GLY A 112 -4.77 -17.19 3.96
CA GLY A 112 -4.66 -16.91 2.53
C GLY A 112 -3.99 -18.03 1.73
N ASN A 113 -3.59 -19.14 2.38
CA ASN A 113 -2.94 -20.25 1.69
C ASN A 113 -3.92 -20.98 0.79
N THR A 114 -3.48 -21.31 -0.41
CA THR A 114 -4.27 -22.01 -1.43
C THR A 114 -3.68 -23.38 -1.74
N HIS A 115 -4.54 -24.35 -2.08
CA HIS A 115 -4.15 -25.69 -2.49
C HIS A 115 -5.06 -26.20 -3.59
N ASN A 116 -4.47 -26.76 -4.65
CA ASN A 116 -5.19 -27.41 -5.73
C ASN A 116 -5.23 -28.92 -5.52
N ILE A 117 -6.41 -29.53 -5.65
CA ILE A 117 -6.59 -30.99 -5.64
C ILE A 117 -7.12 -31.42 -6.99
N LEU A 118 -6.37 -32.32 -7.62
CA LEU A 118 -6.76 -33.03 -8.83
C LEU A 118 -6.81 -34.53 -8.55
N VAL A 119 -7.80 -35.20 -9.12
CA VAL A 119 -7.80 -36.66 -9.22
C VAL A 119 -6.73 -37.06 -10.23
N PRO A 120 -5.67 -37.78 -9.81
CA PRO A 120 -4.63 -38.23 -10.73
C PRO A 120 -5.18 -39.33 -11.63
N TYR A 121 -4.75 -39.35 -12.90
CA TYR A 121 -5.05 -40.44 -13.81
C TYR A 121 -3.85 -40.70 -14.72
N HIS A 122 -3.58 -41.97 -15.01
CA HIS A 122 -2.32 -42.41 -15.61
C HIS A 122 -2.13 -41.90 -17.06
N GLN A 123 -3.21 -41.64 -17.79
CA GLN A 123 -3.17 -40.98 -19.10
C GLN A 123 -3.61 -39.52 -18.99
N LEU A 124 -2.66 -38.60 -18.97
CA LEU A 124 -2.89 -37.15 -18.78
C LEU A 124 -3.97 -36.56 -19.70
N GLN A 125 -4.04 -37.03 -20.96
CA GLN A 125 -5.04 -36.57 -21.93
C GLN A 125 -6.49 -36.80 -21.49
N TYR A 126 -6.77 -37.75 -20.59
CA TYR A 126 -8.11 -38.03 -20.07
C TYR A 126 -8.32 -37.57 -18.62
N GLN A 127 -7.30 -36.98 -17.99
CA GLN A 127 -7.39 -36.53 -16.59
C GLN A 127 -8.54 -35.54 -16.36
N TYR A 128 -8.86 -34.70 -17.35
CA TYR A 128 -9.99 -33.76 -17.27
C TYR A 128 -11.35 -34.45 -17.07
N LYS A 129 -11.52 -35.69 -17.56
CA LYS A 129 -12.76 -36.48 -17.37
C LYS A 129 -12.97 -36.85 -15.90
N PHE A 130 -11.89 -37.05 -15.15
CA PHE A 130 -11.91 -37.38 -13.72
C PHE A 130 -12.03 -36.16 -12.82
N ASN A 131 -11.76 -34.97 -13.34
CA ASN A 131 -11.70 -33.75 -12.56
C ASN A 131 -12.94 -32.87 -12.74
N ASN A 132 -13.96 -33.29 -13.49
CA ASN A 132 -15.23 -32.56 -13.55
C ASN A 132 -16.04 -32.80 -12.26
N VAL A 133 -15.85 -31.94 -11.27
CA VAL A 133 -16.43 -32.01 -9.93
C VAL A 133 -17.88 -31.53 -9.95
N MET A 134 -18.77 -32.34 -9.38
CA MET A 134 -20.21 -32.09 -9.30
C MET A 134 -20.63 -31.65 -7.90
N ALA A 135 -20.05 -32.24 -6.86
CA ALA A 135 -20.35 -31.91 -5.47
C ALA A 135 -19.15 -32.20 -4.57
N VAL A 136 -19.04 -31.44 -3.48
CA VAL A 136 -17.95 -31.57 -2.51
C VAL A 136 -18.52 -31.45 -1.10
N LEU A 137 -18.05 -32.28 -0.18
CA LEU A 137 -18.30 -32.18 1.26
C LEU A 137 -16.99 -32.25 2.02
N GLY A 138 -16.94 -31.59 3.17
CA GLY A 138 -15.88 -31.80 4.16
C GLY A 138 -16.45 -32.28 5.48
N ASP A 139 -15.59 -32.88 6.32
CA ASP A 139 -15.95 -33.25 7.69
C ASP A 139 -15.10 -32.55 8.75
N LYS A 140 -15.45 -32.79 10.02
CA LYS A 140 -14.79 -32.17 11.18
C LYS A 140 -13.32 -32.60 11.34
N ASP A 141 -12.95 -33.76 10.81
CA ASP A 141 -11.57 -34.29 10.85
C ASP A 141 -10.69 -33.69 9.74
N GLY A 142 -11.30 -32.87 8.88
CA GLY A 142 -10.65 -32.17 7.79
C GLY A 142 -10.59 -32.96 6.50
N SER A 143 -11.28 -34.09 6.41
CA SER A 143 -11.39 -34.92 5.20
C SER A 143 -12.25 -34.25 4.15
N ILE A 144 -11.99 -34.58 2.88
CA ILE A 144 -12.63 -33.97 1.72
C ILE A 144 -13.19 -35.07 0.84
N TYR A 145 -14.48 -34.99 0.54
CA TYR A 145 -15.19 -35.95 -0.29
C TYR A 145 -15.62 -35.24 -1.57
N ALA A 146 -15.13 -35.72 -2.71
CA ALA A 146 -15.38 -35.15 -4.02
C ALA A 146 -16.16 -36.14 -4.88
N LEU A 147 -17.33 -35.73 -5.33
CA LEU A 147 -18.11 -36.42 -6.34
C LEU A 147 -17.88 -35.75 -7.68
N THR A 148 -17.48 -36.52 -8.67
CA THR A 148 -17.19 -36.05 -10.03
C THR A 148 -18.09 -36.77 -11.02
N ARG A 149 -17.99 -36.39 -12.29
CA ARG A 149 -18.61 -37.13 -13.38
C ARG A 149 -18.03 -38.54 -13.58
N SER A 150 -16.80 -38.83 -13.17
CA SER A 150 -16.19 -40.16 -13.31
C SER A 150 -16.48 -41.11 -12.15
N GLY A 151 -16.70 -40.56 -10.95
CA GLY A 151 -16.60 -41.36 -9.73
C GLY A 151 -16.61 -40.55 -8.45
N PHE A 152 -16.29 -41.23 -7.35
CA PHE A 152 -16.22 -40.67 -6.00
C PHE A 152 -14.81 -40.82 -5.43
N TYR A 153 -14.31 -39.75 -4.79
CA TYR A 153 -12.96 -39.68 -4.26
C TYR A 153 -12.96 -39.09 -2.85
N HIS A 154 -12.15 -39.67 -1.97
CA HIS A 154 -11.96 -39.21 -0.60
C HIS A 154 -10.50 -38.84 -0.39
N PHE A 155 -10.26 -37.60 0.04
CA PHE A 155 -8.95 -37.08 0.42
C PHE A 155 -8.89 -36.81 1.92
N ASP A 156 -7.72 -37.02 2.54
CA ASP A 156 -7.50 -36.64 3.93
C ASP A 156 -7.21 -35.14 4.10
N LYS A 157 -6.98 -34.73 5.35
CA LYS A 157 -6.65 -33.34 5.71
C LYS A 157 -5.36 -32.81 5.08
N ASP A 158 -4.45 -33.70 4.68
CA ASP A 158 -3.17 -33.41 4.04
C ASP A 158 -3.28 -33.51 2.51
N TYR A 159 -4.53 -33.54 2.00
CA TYR A 159 -4.89 -33.56 0.59
C TYR A 159 -4.48 -34.84 -0.17
N ARG A 160 -4.20 -35.93 0.56
CA ARG A 160 -3.82 -37.22 -0.04
C ARG A 160 -5.05 -38.04 -0.38
N LEU A 161 -5.06 -38.69 -1.54
CA LEU A 161 -6.16 -39.57 -1.96
C LEU A 161 -6.17 -40.85 -1.11
N VAL A 162 -7.23 -41.03 -0.32
CA VAL A 162 -7.42 -42.14 0.62
C VAL A 162 -8.30 -43.25 0.05
N SER A 163 -9.35 -42.89 -0.70
CA SER A 163 -10.23 -43.85 -1.34
C SER A 163 -10.67 -43.34 -2.71
N ARG A 164 -10.76 -44.28 -3.66
CA ARG A 164 -11.08 -44.03 -5.07
C ARG A 164 -12.12 -45.04 -5.53
N PHE A 165 -13.20 -44.53 -6.10
CA PHE A 165 -14.23 -45.31 -6.77
C PHE A 165 -14.46 -44.72 -8.17
N ASP A 166 -14.00 -45.43 -9.19
CA ASP A 166 -14.27 -45.08 -10.59
C ASP A 166 -15.48 -45.88 -11.09
N TYR A 167 -16.47 -45.18 -11.64
CA TYR A 167 -17.68 -45.83 -12.14
C TYR A 167 -17.46 -46.45 -13.53
N TYR A 168 -16.71 -45.76 -14.39
CA TYR A 168 -16.40 -46.19 -15.74
C TYR A 168 -15.17 -47.09 -15.77
N LYS A 169 -15.22 -48.13 -16.61
CA LYS A 169 -14.09 -49.05 -16.82
C LYS A 169 -13.02 -48.42 -17.71
N GLU A 170 -11.80 -48.97 -17.69
CA GLU A 170 -10.68 -48.41 -18.44
C GLU A 170 -10.92 -48.41 -19.96
N GLU A 171 -11.63 -49.40 -20.49
CA GLU A 171 -11.96 -49.47 -21.92
C GLU A 171 -12.98 -48.39 -22.34
N GLU A 172 -13.73 -47.86 -21.39
CA GLU A 172 -14.79 -46.87 -21.60
C GLU A 172 -14.25 -45.43 -21.56
N VAL A 173 -13.08 -45.20 -20.95
CA VAL A 173 -12.52 -43.86 -20.74
C VAL A 173 -12.36 -43.07 -22.04
N PRO A 174 -11.88 -43.63 -23.17
CA PRO A 174 -11.74 -42.88 -24.41
C PRO A 174 -13.09 -42.52 -25.05
N ILE A 175 -14.07 -43.42 -24.97
CA ILE A 175 -15.30 -43.39 -25.78
C ILE A 175 -16.53 -42.81 -25.07
N GLN A 176 -16.65 -43.01 -23.76
CA GLN A 176 -17.84 -42.60 -23.00
C GLN A 176 -17.76 -41.13 -22.60
N HIS A 177 -18.93 -40.49 -22.56
CA HIS A 177 -19.12 -39.22 -21.86
C HIS A 177 -19.53 -39.51 -20.41
N PHE A 178 -18.70 -39.07 -19.47
CA PHE A 178 -18.87 -39.40 -18.06
C PHE A 178 -20.02 -38.62 -17.41
N VAL A 179 -20.90 -39.32 -16.69
CA VAL A 179 -22.06 -38.78 -15.96
C VAL A 179 -22.41 -39.66 -14.76
N PHE A 180 -21.48 -39.99 -13.85
CA PHE A 180 -21.76 -40.84 -12.68
C PHE A 180 -22.74 -40.19 -11.68
N GLY A 181 -22.25 -39.25 -10.85
CA GLY A 181 -23.03 -38.72 -9.73
C GLY A 181 -23.27 -37.22 -9.81
N ARG A 182 -24.42 -36.78 -9.26
CA ARG A 182 -24.78 -35.34 -9.23
C ARG A 182 -24.85 -34.75 -7.84
N TYR A 183 -25.23 -35.54 -6.83
CA TYR A 183 -25.37 -35.06 -5.47
C TYR A 183 -24.63 -35.93 -4.48
N LEU A 184 -24.03 -35.26 -3.51
CA LEU A 184 -23.36 -35.85 -2.37
C LEU A 184 -23.98 -35.25 -1.12
N HIS A 185 -24.50 -36.11 -0.25
CA HIS A 185 -25.24 -35.73 0.96
C HIS A 185 -24.76 -36.54 2.16
N GLU A 186 -24.93 -36.00 3.37
CA GLU A 186 -24.67 -36.74 4.60
C GLU A 186 -25.90 -37.55 5.00
N LEU A 187 -25.79 -38.88 5.02
CA LEU A 187 -26.90 -39.72 5.50
C LEU A 187 -26.95 -39.69 7.03
N ASP A 188 -25.78 -39.85 7.66
CA ASP A 188 -25.53 -39.77 9.10
C ASP A 188 -24.04 -39.48 9.35
N GLU A 189 -23.61 -39.49 10.62
CA GLU A 189 -22.23 -39.18 11.00
C GLU A 189 -21.19 -40.07 10.29
N ASN A 190 -21.51 -41.33 10.00
CA ASN A 190 -20.60 -42.33 9.46
C ASN A 190 -20.79 -42.63 7.96
N ARG A 191 -21.90 -42.20 7.36
CA ARG A 191 -22.27 -42.58 5.98
C ARG A 191 -22.62 -41.37 5.12
N LEU A 192 -22.09 -41.35 3.90
CA LEU A 192 -22.48 -40.40 2.87
C LEU A 192 -23.40 -41.07 1.85
N LEU A 193 -24.40 -40.34 1.37
CA LEU A 193 -25.30 -40.73 0.31
C LEU A 193 -24.84 -40.08 -1.00
N ILE A 194 -24.61 -40.90 -2.02
CA ILE A 194 -24.28 -40.49 -3.37
C ILE A 194 -25.49 -40.79 -4.25
N ILE A 195 -25.97 -39.76 -4.96
CA ILE A 195 -27.09 -39.90 -5.90
C ILE A 195 -26.52 -39.95 -7.31
N SER A 196 -26.51 -41.15 -7.89
CA SER A 196 -25.99 -41.46 -9.21
C SER A 196 -27.08 -41.38 -10.29
N ILE A 197 -26.68 -41.48 -11.56
CA ILE A 197 -27.56 -41.68 -12.71
C ILE A 197 -28.12 -43.10 -12.84
N ASP A 198 -27.79 -44.01 -11.92
CA ASP A 198 -28.20 -45.41 -11.97
C ASP A 198 -28.52 -46.03 -10.59
N GLY A 199 -28.65 -45.19 -9.57
CA GLY A 199 -29.09 -45.60 -8.24
C GLY A 199 -28.62 -44.68 -7.13
N LEU A 200 -28.96 -45.09 -5.91
CA LEU A 200 -28.34 -44.57 -4.70
C LEU A 200 -27.12 -45.41 -4.33
N TYR A 201 -26.06 -44.74 -3.90
CA TYR A 201 -24.83 -45.35 -3.39
C TYR A 201 -24.55 -44.82 -1.99
N ILE A 202 -23.91 -45.64 -1.16
CA ILE A 202 -23.46 -45.26 0.17
C ILE A 202 -21.95 -45.37 0.23
N TYR A 203 -21.31 -44.33 0.75
CA TYR A 203 -19.93 -44.38 1.18
C TYR A 203 -19.86 -44.50 2.71
N ASP A 204 -19.23 -45.58 3.19
CA ASP A 204 -18.98 -45.81 4.61
C ASP A 204 -17.61 -45.19 4.98
N LYS A 205 -17.62 -44.15 5.83
CA LYS A 205 -16.41 -43.42 6.22
C LYS A 205 -15.40 -44.29 6.96
N LYS A 206 -15.86 -45.30 7.71
CA LYS A 206 -14.98 -46.21 8.47
C LYS A 206 -14.36 -47.26 7.57
N LYS A 207 -15.16 -47.88 6.71
CA LYS A 207 -14.69 -48.89 5.75
C LYS A 207 -13.95 -48.27 4.55
N LYS A 208 -14.13 -46.97 4.33
CA LYS A 208 -13.56 -46.21 3.21
C LYS A 208 -13.93 -46.80 1.84
N ALA A 209 -15.14 -47.32 1.73
CA ALA A 209 -15.63 -48.02 0.54
C ALA A 209 -17.00 -47.50 0.11
N VAL A 210 -17.19 -47.41 -1.21
CA VAL A 210 -18.47 -47.13 -1.85
C VAL A 210 -19.18 -48.45 -2.15
N LYS A 211 -20.48 -48.53 -1.88
CA LYS A 211 -21.34 -49.63 -2.34
C LYS A 211 -22.66 -49.10 -2.89
N LYS A 212 -23.30 -49.86 -3.78
CA LYS A 212 -24.68 -49.58 -4.18
C LYS A 212 -25.61 -49.80 -2.98
N MET A 213 -26.59 -48.92 -2.81
CA MET A 213 -27.48 -48.93 -1.67
C MET A 213 -28.54 -50.03 -1.82
N GLU A 214 -28.84 -50.72 -0.72
CA GLU A 214 -29.91 -51.71 -0.64
C GLU A 214 -31.02 -51.25 0.31
N TYR A 215 -32.21 -51.86 0.22
CA TYR A 215 -33.36 -51.50 1.08
C TYR A 215 -33.04 -51.61 2.57
N ALA A 216 -32.22 -52.59 2.96
CA ALA A 216 -31.79 -52.77 4.35
C ALA A 216 -30.91 -51.63 4.89
N ASP A 217 -30.24 -50.86 4.01
CA ASP A 217 -29.32 -49.79 4.44
C ASP A 217 -30.05 -48.56 4.98
N CYS A 218 -31.20 -48.22 4.37
CA CYS A 218 -32.14 -47.21 4.86
C CYS A 218 -33.52 -47.41 4.22
N PRO A 219 -34.46 -48.09 4.90
CA PRO A 219 -35.81 -48.34 4.36
C PRO A 219 -36.57 -47.06 3.97
N MET A 220 -36.30 -45.94 4.64
CA MET A 220 -36.91 -44.63 4.36
C MET A 220 -36.60 -44.09 2.97
N LEU A 221 -35.51 -44.56 2.34
CA LEU A 221 -35.11 -44.21 0.98
C LEU A 221 -35.35 -45.36 -0.03
N GLY A 222 -36.02 -46.44 0.41
CA GLY A 222 -36.22 -47.65 -0.39
C GLY A 222 -36.92 -47.42 -1.73
N GLU A 223 -37.82 -46.44 -1.82
CA GLU A 223 -38.53 -46.08 -3.06
C GLU A 223 -37.62 -45.46 -4.14
N PHE A 224 -36.40 -45.08 -3.79
CA PHE A 224 -35.47 -44.37 -4.67
C PHE A 224 -34.27 -45.23 -5.09
N LEU A 225 -34.18 -46.49 -4.67
CA LEU A 225 -33.00 -47.35 -4.92
C LEU A 225 -32.74 -47.57 -6.41
N ASP A 226 -33.81 -47.73 -7.19
CA ASP A 226 -33.76 -47.92 -8.64
C ASP A 226 -33.71 -46.60 -9.42
N TYR A 227 -33.51 -45.44 -8.78
CA TYR A 227 -33.50 -44.14 -9.46
C TYR A 227 -32.25 -43.90 -10.29
N PRO A 228 -32.34 -43.38 -11.54
CA PRO A 228 -33.50 -43.23 -12.40
C PRO A 228 -33.74 -44.54 -13.19
N GLY A 229 -34.76 -45.29 -12.80
CA GLY A 229 -35.06 -46.56 -13.43
C GLY A 229 -35.63 -46.36 -14.83
N PRO A 230 -35.94 -47.45 -15.55
CA PRO A 230 -36.61 -47.38 -16.86
C PRO A 230 -38.00 -46.72 -16.82
N SER A 231 -38.55 -46.47 -15.63
CA SER A 231 -39.84 -45.78 -15.42
C SER A 231 -39.68 -44.26 -15.24
N THR A 232 -40.64 -43.56 -15.83
CA THR A 232 -40.84 -42.12 -15.96
C THR A 232 -41.01 -41.35 -14.63
N THR A 233 -40.07 -41.45 -13.68
CA THR A 233 -40.07 -40.60 -12.46
C THR A 233 -38.68 -39.97 -12.21
N LEU A 234 -38.61 -38.64 -12.26
CA LEU A 234 -37.38 -37.86 -12.03
C LEU A 234 -37.45 -37.24 -10.64
N TYR A 235 -36.54 -37.58 -9.73
CA TYR A 235 -36.48 -37.01 -8.38
C TYR A 235 -35.33 -36.02 -8.24
N HIS A 236 -35.57 -34.97 -7.45
CA HIS A 236 -34.52 -34.03 -7.05
C HIS A 236 -34.44 -33.95 -5.53
N PHE A 237 -33.25 -34.19 -4.99
CA PHE A 237 -33.00 -34.26 -3.56
C PHE A 237 -32.40 -32.95 -3.08
N PHE A 238 -32.96 -32.47 -1.98
CA PHE A 238 -32.45 -31.32 -1.26
C PHE A 238 -32.16 -31.73 0.18
N GLN A 239 -31.01 -31.34 0.69
CA GLN A 239 -30.63 -31.57 2.08
C GLN A 239 -30.40 -30.25 2.80
N VAL A 240 -30.97 -30.14 4.00
CA VAL A 240 -30.78 -28.97 4.89
C VAL A 240 -30.01 -29.33 6.16
N LYS A 241 -30.12 -30.60 6.60
CA LYS A 241 -29.39 -31.17 7.73
C LYS A 241 -29.04 -32.63 7.40
N PRO A 242 -27.98 -33.21 7.98
CA PRO A 242 -27.67 -34.63 7.83
C PRO A 242 -28.90 -35.51 8.10
N GLY A 243 -29.21 -36.42 7.19
CA GLY A 243 -30.38 -37.32 7.27
C GLY A 243 -31.76 -36.67 7.09
N VAL A 244 -31.86 -35.37 6.80
CA VAL A 244 -33.13 -34.65 6.54
C VAL A 244 -33.21 -34.19 5.09
N PHE A 245 -34.16 -34.75 4.35
CA PHE A 245 -34.31 -34.54 2.90
C PHE A 245 -35.67 -33.97 2.52
N PHE A 246 -35.67 -33.11 1.51
CA PHE A 246 -36.85 -32.81 0.70
C PHE A 246 -36.63 -33.40 -0.69
N VAL A 247 -37.52 -34.29 -1.11
CA VAL A 247 -37.45 -34.96 -2.41
C VAL A 247 -38.61 -34.47 -3.27
N MET A 248 -38.30 -33.75 -4.35
CA MET A 248 -39.30 -33.30 -5.31
C MET A 248 -39.48 -34.33 -6.42
N ASN A 249 -40.73 -34.72 -6.69
CA ASN A 249 -41.05 -35.51 -7.88
C ASN A 249 -41.21 -34.56 -9.08
N LEU A 250 -40.17 -34.46 -9.91
CA LEU A 250 -40.14 -33.54 -11.05
C LEU A 250 -41.20 -33.86 -12.12
N LEU A 251 -41.65 -35.11 -12.24
CA LEU A 251 -42.70 -35.48 -13.19
C LEU A 251 -44.12 -35.39 -12.61
N GLY A 252 -44.24 -35.03 -11.33
CA GLY A 252 -45.51 -34.74 -10.68
C GLY A 252 -45.51 -33.37 -9.98
N ASP A 253 -46.32 -33.30 -8.93
CA ASP A 253 -46.59 -32.09 -8.16
C ASP A 253 -46.28 -32.25 -6.67
N SER A 254 -45.54 -33.30 -6.28
CA SER A 254 -45.32 -33.64 -4.89
C SER A 254 -43.91 -33.35 -4.38
N VAL A 255 -43.83 -32.98 -3.11
CA VAL A 255 -42.60 -32.89 -2.32
C VAL A 255 -42.69 -33.80 -1.11
N THR A 256 -41.70 -34.66 -0.95
CA THR A 256 -41.59 -35.61 0.17
C THR A 256 -40.58 -35.10 1.18
N TYR A 257 -41.02 -34.84 2.40
CA TYR A 257 -40.15 -34.61 3.55
C TYR A 257 -39.76 -35.95 4.18
N ILE A 258 -38.46 -36.15 4.43
CA ILE A 258 -37.91 -37.36 5.03
C ILE A 258 -36.94 -36.94 6.13
N ASN A 259 -37.16 -37.42 7.35
CA ASN A 259 -36.19 -37.37 8.44
C ASN A 259 -35.85 -38.80 8.85
N VAL A 260 -34.63 -39.23 8.53
CA VAL A 260 -34.15 -40.59 8.77
C VAL A 260 -34.03 -40.88 10.26
N ALA A 261 -33.55 -39.92 11.07
CA ALA A 261 -33.34 -40.11 12.50
C ALA A 261 -34.67 -40.20 13.28
N GLU A 262 -35.69 -39.42 12.89
CA GLU A 262 -37.02 -39.44 13.50
C GLU A 262 -37.97 -40.48 12.87
N LEU A 263 -37.51 -41.25 11.87
CA LEU A 263 -38.33 -42.18 11.07
C LEU A 263 -39.61 -41.51 10.53
N LYS A 264 -39.48 -40.24 10.13
CA LYS A 264 -40.61 -39.41 9.74
C LYS A 264 -40.61 -39.18 8.24
N ARG A 265 -41.71 -39.54 7.57
CA ARG A 265 -41.93 -39.31 6.15
C ARG A 265 -43.28 -38.67 5.90
N LYS A 266 -43.33 -37.62 5.09
CA LYS A 266 -44.58 -36.96 4.72
C LYS A 266 -44.53 -36.45 3.28
N VAL A 267 -45.47 -36.90 2.47
CA VAL A 267 -45.71 -36.36 1.11
C VAL A 267 -46.66 -35.18 1.21
N SER A 268 -46.33 -34.09 0.54
CA SER A 268 -47.17 -32.89 0.41
C SER A 268 -47.31 -32.50 -1.06
N ILE A 269 -48.46 -31.95 -1.43
CA ILE A 269 -48.75 -31.49 -2.80
C ILE A 269 -48.34 -30.02 -2.93
N THR A 270 -47.72 -29.67 -4.05
CA THR A 270 -47.33 -28.31 -4.42
C THR A 270 -48.36 -27.70 -5.37
N PRO A 271 -48.46 -26.36 -5.45
CA PRO A 271 -49.36 -25.71 -6.41
C PRO A 271 -48.83 -25.79 -7.86
N ILE A 272 -47.62 -26.33 -8.09
CA ILE A 272 -46.98 -26.44 -9.41
C ILE A 272 -47.18 -27.86 -9.93
N LYS A 273 -47.99 -28.01 -10.98
CA LYS A 273 -48.38 -29.34 -11.51
C LYS A 273 -47.23 -30.15 -12.12
N TYR A 274 -46.26 -29.49 -12.73
CA TYR A 274 -45.12 -30.12 -13.40
C TYR A 274 -43.82 -29.51 -12.87
N LEU A 275 -43.29 -30.08 -11.80
CA LEU A 275 -42.11 -29.51 -11.13
C LEU A 275 -40.87 -29.46 -12.05
N ARG A 276 -40.76 -30.32 -13.08
CA ARG A 276 -39.65 -30.31 -14.05
C ARG A 276 -39.55 -29.01 -14.87
N SER A 277 -40.64 -28.27 -15.06
CA SER A 277 -40.57 -26.99 -15.79
C SER A 277 -39.91 -25.89 -14.95
N GLU A 278 -39.92 -26.02 -13.63
CA GLU A 278 -39.41 -25.02 -12.70
C GLU A 278 -38.12 -25.48 -11.99
N PHE A 279 -37.97 -26.77 -11.70
CA PHE A 279 -36.86 -27.31 -10.93
C PHE A 279 -36.11 -28.37 -11.72
N HIS A 280 -34.79 -28.35 -11.55
CA HIS A 280 -33.89 -29.31 -12.17
C HIS A 280 -32.61 -29.39 -11.34
N TYR A 281 -31.56 -29.98 -11.90
CA TYR A 281 -30.36 -30.31 -11.13
C TYR A 281 -29.54 -29.13 -10.60
N ARG A 282 -29.70 -27.90 -11.14
CA ARG A 282 -29.03 -26.71 -10.57
C ARG A 282 -29.88 -26.00 -9.53
N SER A 283 -31.13 -26.42 -9.30
CA SER A 283 -31.97 -25.86 -8.24
C SER A 283 -31.35 -26.15 -6.88
N LYS A 284 -31.30 -25.12 -6.03
CA LYS A 284 -30.76 -25.16 -4.66
C LYS A 284 -31.85 -24.81 -3.66
N ILE A 285 -31.77 -25.39 -2.47
CA ILE A 285 -32.57 -25.00 -1.32
C ILE A 285 -31.70 -24.18 -0.36
N ILE A 286 -32.27 -23.14 0.22
CA ILE A 286 -31.65 -22.35 1.28
C ILE A 286 -32.59 -22.32 2.47
N ALA A 287 -32.07 -22.67 3.66
CA ALA A 287 -32.81 -22.53 4.90
C ALA A 287 -32.74 -21.07 5.40
N ASP A 288 -33.90 -20.44 5.54
CA ASP A 288 -34.05 -19.15 6.21
C ASP A 288 -34.16 -19.34 7.73
N SER A 289 -34.85 -20.42 8.13
CA SER A 289 -34.98 -20.92 9.50
C SER A 289 -35.28 -22.42 9.45
N ASP A 290 -35.44 -23.07 10.61
CA ASP A 290 -35.86 -24.49 10.67
C ASP A 290 -37.22 -24.77 10.03
N THR A 291 -38.02 -23.73 9.77
CA THR A 291 -39.37 -23.87 9.20
C THR A 291 -39.56 -23.19 7.86
N LEU A 292 -38.64 -22.30 7.44
CA LEU A 292 -38.79 -21.50 6.23
C LEU A 292 -37.59 -21.73 5.31
N PHE A 293 -37.87 -21.99 4.04
CA PHE A 293 -36.90 -22.32 3.03
C PHE A 293 -37.20 -21.55 1.73
N TYR A 294 -36.15 -21.29 0.95
CA TYR A 294 -36.25 -20.78 -0.41
C TYR A 294 -35.67 -21.80 -1.38
N VAL A 295 -36.32 -21.99 -2.53
CA VAL A 295 -35.89 -22.93 -3.56
C VAL A 295 -35.72 -22.20 -4.88
N THR A 296 -34.52 -22.24 -5.46
CA THR A 296 -34.24 -21.58 -6.73
C THR A 296 -34.87 -22.35 -7.90
N SER A 297 -35.51 -21.61 -8.81
CA SER A 297 -36.02 -22.17 -10.07
C SER A 297 -34.93 -22.14 -11.14
N HIS A 298 -35.00 -23.10 -12.05
CA HIS A 298 -34.12 -23.20 -13.21
C HIS A 298 -34.33 -22.04 -14.20
N GLY A 299 -35.59 -21.65 -14.42
CA GLY A 299 -35.95 -20.75 -15.50
C GLY A 299 -35.95 -19.28 -15.08
N SER A 300 -36.28 -19.00 -13.83
CA SER A 300 -36.23 -17.66 -13.24
C SER A 300 -36.64 -17.65 -11.78
N GLY A 301 -35.98 -16.79 -11.00
CA GLY A 301 -36.35 -16.48 -9.64
C GLY A 301 -36.22 -17.64 -8.67
N PHE A 302 -36.93 -17.50 -7.56
CA PHE A 302 -37.03 -18.52 -6.52
C PHE A 302 -38.40 -18.50 -5.87
N TYR A 303 -38.71 -19.60 -5.19
CA TYR A 303 -39.97 -19.82 -4.49
C TYR A 303 -39.76 -19.97 -2.99
N LYS A 304 -40.83 -19.73 -2.23
CA LYS A 304 -40.87 -19.85 -0.78
C LYS A 304 -41.55 -21.15 -0.37
N MET A 305 -40.99 -21.83 0.62
CA MET A 305 -41.47 -23.11 1.14
C MET A 305 -41.44 -23.10 2.67
N ARG A 306 -42.48 -23.63 3.33
CA ARG A 306 -42.57 -23.72 4.79
C ARG A 306 -42.79 -25.17 5.25
N LEU A 307 -41.95 -25.65 6.16
CA LEU A 307 -42.10 -26.93 6.85
C LEU A 307 -42.90 -26.71 8.14
N PHE A 308 -43.80 -27.65 8.45
CA PHE A 308 -44.47 -27.77 9.74
C PHE A 308 -43.84 -28.93 10.51
N PRO A 309 -42.89 -28.68 11.44
CA PRO A 309 -42.06 -29.74 12.04
C PRO A 309 -42.87 -30.83 12.75
N SER A 310 -43.99 -30.48 13.39
CA SER A 310 -44.86 -31.43 14.11
C SER A 310 -45.48 -32.48 13.20
N THR A 311 -45.86 -32.13 11.97
CA THR A 311 -46.51 -33.05 11.01
C THR A 311 -45.58 -33.53 9.90
N GLY A 312 -44.47 -32.81 9.67
CA GLY A 312 -43.62 -32.98 8.48
C GLY A 312 -44.27 -32.42 7.20
N ALA A 313 -45.46 -31.80 7.28
CA ALA A 313 -46.12 -31.25 6.11
C ALA A 313 -45.34 -30.04 5.57
N VAL A 314 -45.34 -29.91 4.24
CA VAL A 314 -44.64 -28.83 3.54
C VAL A 314 -45.66 -28.00 2.78
N LYS A 315 -45.68 -26.68 3.02
CA LYS A 315 -46.48 -25.72 2.26
C LYS A 315 -45.58 -24.96 1.29
N PHE A 316 -45.90 -25.06 0.01
CA PHE A 316 -45.22 -24.35 -1.06
C PHE A 316 -46.03 -23.13 -1.50
N TYR A 317 -45.38 -21.98 -1.65
CA TYR A 317 -46.03 -20.73 -2.06
C TYR A 317 -45.85 -20.50 -3.56
N PRO A 318 -46.92 -20.16 -4.31
CA PRO A 318 -46.85 -20.05 -5.78
C PRO A 318 -46.21 -18.74 -6.27
N GLU A 319 -46.02 -17.75 -5.39
CA GLU A 319 -45.39 -16.48 -5.74
C GLU A 319 -43.90 -16.68 -6.06
N LYS A 320 -43.47 -16.14 -7.19
CA LYS A 320 -42.09 -16.19 -7.70
C LYS A 320 -41.41 -14.85 -7.42
N TYR A 321 -40.30 -14.89 -6.70
CA TYR A 321 -39.49 -13.71 -6.38
C TYR A 321 -38.31 -13.57 -7.34
N LEU A 322 -37.93 -12.33 -7.68
CA LEU A 322 -36.90 -11.98 -8.67
C LEU A 322 -37.08 -12.67 -10.05
N PRO A 323 -38.26 -12.62 -10.68
CA PRO A 323 -38.53 -13.31 -11.93
C PRO A 323 -37.66 -12.83 -13.11
N SER A 324 -37.02 -11.66 -13.02
CA SER A 324 -36.13 -11.14 -14.07
C SER A 324 -34.74 -11.82 -14.10
N TYR A 325 -34.42 -12.68 -13.13
CA TYR A 325 -33.08 -13.23 -12.90
C TYR A 325 -33.09 -14.76 -12.85
N LEU A 326 -32.03 -15.39 -13.39
CA LEU A 326 -31.72 -16.78 -13.05
C LEU A 326 -30.97 -16.79 -11.72
N CYS A 327 -31.51 -17.47 -10.71
CA CYS A 327 -30.91 -17.51 -9.37
C CYS A 327 -30.18 -18.84 -9.16
N TYR A 328 -28.86 -18.81 -9.01
CA TYR A 328 -28.03 -20.02 -8.89
C TYR A 328 -27.80 -20.43 -7.43
N ALA A 329 -27.56 -19.46 -6.56
CA ALA A 329 -27.31 -19.67 -5.14
C ALA A 329 -27.82 -18.48 -4.32
N MET A 330 -28.09 -18.70 -3.04
CA MET A 330 -28.46 -17.63 -2.12
C MET A 330 -27.81 -17.86 -0.76
N MET A 331 -27.64 -16.79 0.01
CA MET A 331 -27.33 -16.91 1.44
C MET A 331 -27.84 -15.69 2.19
N LYS A 332 -27.96 -15.81 3.51
CA LYS A 332 -28.05 -14.64 4.38
C LYS A 332 -26.67 -14.29 4.92
N ASP A 333 -26.33 -13.01 4.86
CA ASP A 333 -25.14 -12.53 5.53
C ASP A 333 -25.36 -12.43 7.06
N LYS A 334 -24.27 -12.17 7.79
CA LYS A 334 -24.29 -11.97 9.26
C LYS A 334 -25.12 -10.78 9.73
N ASP A 335 -25.47 -9.84 8.84
CA ASP A 335 -26.37 -8.73 9.11
C ASP A 335 -27.83 -9.05 8.71
N ASN A 336 -28.08 -10.32 8.34
CA ASN A 336 -29.37 -10.88 7.93
C ASN A 336 -29.90 -10.30 6.60
N ASN A 337 -29.05 -9.72 5.76
CA ASN A 337 -29.43 -9.35 4.39
C ASN A 337 -29.34 -10.56 3.48
N MET A 338 -30.30 -10.69 2.57
CA MET A 338 -30.28 -11.73 1.55
C MET A 338 -29.29 -11.38 0.45
N TRP A 339 -28.46 -12.34 0.07
CA TRP A 339 -27.61 -12.29 -1.11
C TRP A 339 -28.07 -13.36 -2.10
N VAL A 340 -28.11 -13.00 -3.39
CA VAL A 340 -28.55 -13.86 -4.48
C VAL A 340 -27.52 -13.82 -5.60
N ALA A 341 -26.94 -14.97 -5.90
CA ALA A 341 -26.06 -15.17 -7.05
C ALA A 341 -26.91 -15.37 -8.31
N THR A 342 -26.68 -14.56 -9.34
CA THR A 342 -27.52 -14.57 -10.55
C THR A 342 -26.72 -14.64 -11.85
N ASN A 343 -27.43 -14.74 -12.98
CA ASN A 343 -26.86 -14.56 -14.33
C ASN A 343 -26.61 -13.11 -14.74
N ARG A 344 -26.95 -12.14 -13.88
CA ARG A 344 -26.78 -10.70 -14.12
C ARG A 344 -26.11 -10.01 -12.93
N GLY A 345 -25.18 -10.72 -12.31
CA GLY A 345 -24.36 -10.25 -11.20
C GLY A 345 -24.80 -10.83 -9.86
N LEU A 346 -24.27 -10.23 -8.81
CA LEU A 346 -24.55 -10.56 -7.43
C LEU A 346 -25.54 -9.55 -6.85
N LEU A 347 -26.68 -10.00 -6.37
CA LEU A 347 -27.68 -9.12 -5.77
C LEU A 347 -27.56 -9.16 -4.26
N ARG A 348 -27.54 -7.99 -3.61
CA ARG A 348 -27.65 -7.87 -2.16
C ARG A 348 -28.90 -7.11 -1.78
N GLN A 349 -29.66 -7.64 -0.85
CA GLN A 349 -30.77 -6.92 -0.25
C GLN A 349 -30.26 -5.66 0.48
N ASP A 350 -30.79 -4.50 0.10
CA ASP A 350 -30.56 -3.23 0.76
C ASP A 350 -31.83 -2.78 1.48
N ARG A 351 -31.86 -3.04 2.79
CA ARG A 351 -32.98 -2.65 3.65
C ARG A 351 -33.13 -1.13 3.77
N GLY A 352 -32.09 -0.34 3.46
CA GLY A 352 -32.16 1.13 3.44
C GLY A 352 -33.02 1.65 2.30
N ARG A 353 -32.86 1.10 1.09
CA ARG A 353 -33.70 1.43 -0.07
C ARG A 353 -35.19 1.13 0.15
N ALA A 354 -35.52 0.12 0.95
CA ALA A 354 -36.90 -0.16 1.32
C ALA A 354 -37.54 0.93 2.24
N GLN A 355 -36.73 1.74 2.93
CA GLN A 355 -37.21 2.76 3.87
C GLN A 355 -37.59 4.09 3.19
N VAL A 356 -36.98 4.39 2.03
CA VAL A 356 -37.24 5.60 1.24
C VAL A 356 -37.93 5.19 -0.06
N GLN A 357 -39.18 5.59 -0.21
CA GLN A 357 -39.97 5.29 -1.40
C GLN A 357 -40.10 6.55 -2.26
N GLN A 358 -39.97 6.38 -3.57
CA GLN A 358 -39.98 7.50 -4.51
C GLN A 358 -40.99 7.29 -5.65
N ALA A 359 -41.59 8.39 -6.08
CA ALA A 359 -42.45 8.49 -7.24
C ALA A 359 -41.80 9.45 -8.24
N SER A 360 -41.38 8.95 -9.40
CA SER A 360 -40.85 9.81 -10.46
C SER A 360 -41.97 10.59 -11.16
N MET A 361 -41.60 11.73 -11.71
CA MET A 361 -42.48 12.48 -12.60
C MET A 361 -42.81 11.67 -13.87
N PRO A 362 -44.05 11.73 -14.39
CA PRO A 362 -44.42 11.04 -15.62
C PRO A 362 -43.58 11.50 -16.81
N ALA A 363 -43.07 10.56 -17.63
CA ALA A 363 -42.18 10.87 -18.76
C ALA A 363 -42.73 11.97 -19.69
N GLY A 364 -44.01 11.91 -20.08
CA GLY A 364 -44.61 12.93 -20.95
C GLY A 364 -44.65 14.36 -20.37
N ILE A 365 -44.61 14.51 -19.04
CA ILE A 365 -44.47 15.82 -18.40
C ILE A 365 -42.99 16.23 -18.38
N THR A 366 -42.09 15.31 -18.06
CA THR A 366 -40.65 15.57 -18.02
C THR A 366 -40.09 15.94 -19.40
N ASP A 367 -40.58 15.32 -20.48
CA ASP A 367 -40.16 15.59 -21.86
C ASP A 367 -40.55 17.02 -22.31
N THR A 368 -41.68 17.54 -21.79
CA THR A 368 -42.19 18.87 -22.15
C THR A 368 -41.69 19.97 -21.21
N LEU A 369 -41.45 19.63 -19.93
CA LEU A 369 -41.04 20.54 -18.87
C LEU A 369 -39.85 19.93 -18.10
N PRO A 370 -38.65 19.85 -18.71
CA PRO A 370 -37.50 19.14 -18.12
C PRO A 370 -36.97 19.77 -16.83
N TYR A 371 -37.32 21.03 -16.57
CA TYR A 371 -36.90 21.76 -15.38
C TYR A 371 -37.95 21.81 -14.26
N LEU A 372 -39.11 21.14 -14.43
CA LEU A 372 -40.23 21.15 -13.48
C LEU A 372 -39.81 20.62 -12.11
N ARG A 373 -40.27 21.28 -11.03
CA ARG A 373 -39.84 20.95 -9.66
C ARG A 373 -41.03 20.82 -8.73
N PHE A 374 -40.97 19.91 -7.76
CA PHE A 374 -41.99 19.84 -6.71
C PHE A 374 -41.68 20.84 -5.59
N CYS A 375 -42.68 21.62 -5.17
CA CYS A 375 -42.54 22.62 -4.09
C CYS A 375 -43.34 22.25 -2.85
N SER A 376 -44.66 22.08 -2.99
CA SER A 376 -45.53 21.83 -1.84
C SER A 376 -46.19 20.47 -1.97
N ILE A 377 -46.30 19.75 -0.86
CA ILE A 377 -46.98 18.45 -0.80
C ILE A 377 -48.08 18.53 0.24
N TYR A 378 -49.24 17.98 -0.09
CA TYR A 378 -50.35 17.80 0.83
C TYR A 378 -50.97 16.41 0.65
N VAL A 379 -51.13 15.67 1.74
CA VAL A 379 -51.70 14.31 1.70
C VAL A 379 -53.09 14.32 2.32
N HIS A 380 -54.06 13.76 1.62
CA HIS A 380 -55.43 13.64 2.12
C HIS A 380 -56.07 12.33 1.64
N GLY A 381 -56.56 11.54 2.58
CA GLY A 381 -57.12 10.21 2.29
C GLY A 381 -56.09 9.30 1.64
N ASP A 382 -56.44 8.80 0.45
CA ASP A 382 -55.65 7.94 -0.42
C ASP A 382 -54.87 8.71 -1.50
N LYS A 383 -54.81 10.05 -1.45
CA LYS A 383 -54.18 10.88 -2.47
C LYS A 383 -53.08 11.78 -1.94
N ILE A 384 -52.10 12.03 -2.79
CA ILE A 384 -51.02 13.01 -2.60
C ILE A 384 -51.22 14.11 -3.65
N TYR A 385 -51.31 15.36 -3.19
CA TYR A 385 -51.40 16.56 -4.01
C TYR A 385 -50.04 17.28 -3.97
N ALA A 386 -49.38 17.36 -5.11
CA ALA A 386 -48.04 17.92 -5.23
C ALA A 386 -48.03 19.14 -6.16
N GLY A 387 -47.79 20.30 -5.59
CA GLY A 387 -47.65 21.56 -6.32
C GLY A 387 -46.29 21.62 -7.03
N THR A 388 -46.29 22.14 -8.26
CA THR A 388 -45.08 22.25 -9.06
C THR A 388 -44.67 23.70 -9.30
N ARG A 389 -43.36 23.93 -9.29
CA ARG A 389 -42.72 25.14 -9.80
C ARG A 389 -42.47 24.93 -11.28
N ASP A 390 -42.65 26.00 -12.05
CA ASP A 390 -42.74 25.98 -13.51
C ASP A 390 -44.08 25.36 -13.97
N ASN A 391 -44.48 25.55 -15.23
CA ASN A 391 -45.87 25.46 -15.74
C ASN A 391 -46.60 24.07 -15.68
N GLY A 392 -46.35 23.26 -14.66
CA GLY A 392 -46.86 21.90 -14.45
C GLY A 392 -48.14 21.80 -13.61
N GLY A 393 -48.55 22.83 -12.86
CA GLY A 393 -49.79 22.79 -12.07
C GLY A 393 -49.73 21.87 -10.85
N LEU A 394 -50.88 21.29 -10.50
CA LEU A 394 -51.04 20.36 -9.37
C LEU A 394 -51.02 18.91 -9.88
N LEU A 395 -50.03 18.13 -9.44
CA LEU A 395 -49.94 16.71 -9.78
C LEU A 395 -50.53 15.86 -8.65
N VAL A 396 -51.34 14.87 -9.01
CA VAL A 396 -52.06 13.99 -8.07
C VAL A 396 -51.55 12.57 -8.20
N TYR A 397 -51.18 11.96 -7.07
CA TYR A 397 -50.68 10.59 -6.99
C TYR A 397 -51.52 9.76 -6.02
N ASP A 398 -51.57 8.45 -6.27
CA ASP A 398 -52.12 7.47 -5.33
C ASP A 398 -51.16 7.30 -4.15
N LYS A 399 -51.69 7.37 -2.93
CA LYS A 399 -50.90 7.28 -1.71
C LYS A 399 -50.34 5.88 -1.53
N ALA A 400 -51.07 4.81 -1.80
CA ALA A 400 -50.58 3.46 -1.50
C ALA A 400 -49.44 3.05 -2.45
N SER A 401 -49.70 3.16 -3.75
CA SER A 401 -48.84 2.69 -4.85
C SER A 401 -47.84 3.72 -5.37
N LEU A 402 -47.98 5.00 -4.98
CA LEU A 402 -47.21 6.12 -5.54
C LEU A 402 -47.39 6.32 -7.06
N ARG A 403 -48.43 5.74 -7.65
CA ARG A 403 -48.74 5.87 -9.08
C ARG A 403 -49.33 7.26 -9.37
N PHE A 404 -48.88 7.87 -10.47
CA PHE A 404 -49.47 9.10 -10.98
C PHE A 404 -50.94 8.88 -11.42
N LEU A 405 -51.83 9.77 -10.99
CA LEU A 405 -53.27 9.70 -11.26
C LEU A 405 -53.73 10.78 -12.23
N ALA A 406 -53.38 12.05 -11.98
CA ALA A 406 -53.87 13.19 -12.75
C ALA A 406 -52.99 14.43 -12.64
N GLN A 407 -53.09 15.33 -13.63
CA GLN A 407 -52.53 16.68 -13.62
C GLN A 407 -53.67 17.70 -13.70
N VAL A 408 -53.69 18.67 -12.80
CA VAL A 408 -54.65 19.78 -12.79
C VAL A 408 -53.93 21.08 -13.17
N ARG A 409 -54.30 21.67 -14.30
CA ARG A 409 -53.76 22.95 -14.80
C ARG A 409 -54.75 24.10 -14.56
N ASN A 410 -54.21 25.32 -14.46
CA ASN A 410 -54.95 26.58 -14.41
C ASN A 410 -55.27 27.07 -15.82
N ASP A 411 -56.14 26.35 -16.54
CA ASP A 411 -56.60 26.77 -17.87
C ASP A 411 -57.26 28.16 -17.78
N GLY A 412 -56.84 29.06 -18.68
CA GLY A 412 -57.30 30.46 -18.74
C GLY A 412 -56.40 31.49 -18.02
N PHE A 413 -55.27 31.07 -17.42
CA PHE A 413 -54.32 31.96 -16.75
C PHE A 413 -52.89 31.75 -17.30
N ASN A 414 -52.07 32.81 -17.27
CA ASN A 414 -50.72 32.80 -17.86
C ASN A 414 -49.67 31.99 -17.06
N ASP A 415 -49.98 31.54 -15.84
CA ASP A 415 -49.05 30.81 -14.96
C ASP A 415 -49.73 29.62 -14.25
N ASN A 416 -49.07 28.47 -14.31
CA ASN A 416 -49.48 27.21 -13.66
C ASN A 416 -48.60 26.86 -12.44
N LEU A 417 -47.78 27.79 -11.96
CA LEU A 417 -46.99 27.60 -10.74
C LEU A 417 -47.89 27.41 -9.52
N ILE A 418 -47.59 26.40 -8.70
CA ILE A 418 -48.20 26.17 -7.39
C ILE A 418 -47.07 26.08 -6.35
N GLY A 419 -46.78 27.20 -5.71
CA GLY A 419 -45.67 27.35 -4.75
C GLY A 419 -45.99 26.85 -3.35
N SER A 420 -47.24 26.95 -2.91
CA SER A 420 -47.66 26.58 -1.56
C SER A 420 -49.08 25.97 -1.55
N ILE A 421 -49.30 24.99 -0.69
CA ILE A 421 -50.61 24.36 -0.49
C ILE A 421 -50.93 24.38 1.00
N VAL A 422 -52.04 25.02 1.37
CA VAL A 422 -52.49 25.12 2.75
C VAL A 422 -53.93 24.64 2.86
N GLN A 423 -54.25 23.93 3.94
CA GLN A 423 -55.62 23.50 4.20
C GLN A 423 -56.49 24.68 4.65
N GLU A 424 -57.56 24.98 3.91
CA GLU A 424 -58.59 25.95 4.28
C GLU A 424 -59.65 25.29 5.16
N THR A 425 -60.22 24.19 4.67
CA THR A 425 -61.21 23.34 5.36
C THR A 425 -60.86 21.88 5.12
N PRO A 426 -61.51 20.90 5.77
CA PRO A 426 -61.28 19.48 5.51
C PRO A 426 -61.40 19.07 4.03
N SER A 427 -62.18 19.81 3.22
CA SER A 427 -62.43 19.53 1.80
C SER A 427 -61.93 20.60 0.84
N SER A 428 -61.22 21.64 1.31
CA SER A 428 -60.74 22.77 0.51
C SER A 428 -59.29 23.13 0.83
N LEU A 429 -58.49 23.38 -0.20
CA LEU A 429 -57.09 23.81 -0.13
C LEU A 429 -56.94 25.21 -0.71
N VAL A 430 -56.12 26.05 -0.09
CA VAL A 430 -55.62 27.29 -0.70
C VAL A 430 -54.31 26.99 -1.42
N LEU A 431 -54.25 27.35 -2.70
CA LEU A 431 -53.12 27.20 -3.59
C LEU A 431 -52.50 28.58 -3.81
N GLY A 432 -51.24 28.74 -3.39
CA GLY A 432 -50.42 29.91 -3.72
C GLY A 432 -49.80 29.76 -5.10
N THR A 433 -49.99 30.74 -5.99
CA THR A 433 -49.46 30.74 -7.35
C THR A 433 -48.56 31.95 -7.60
N GLY A 434 -47.91 32.02 -8.77
CA GLY A 434 -47.15 33.19 -9.21
C GLY A 434 -48.01 34.42 -9.54
N GLY A 435 -49.35 34.31 -9.40
CA GLY A 435 -50.30 35.40 -9.51
C GLY A 435 -51.43 35.25 -8.49
N LEU A 436 -52.66 35.01 -8.97
CA LEU A 436 -53.87 34.90 -8.13
C LEU A 436 -53.83 33.70 -7.18
N LEU A 437 -54.41 33.83 -5.99
CA LEU A 437 -54.65 32.68 -5.11
C LEU A 437 -55.89 31.90 -5.59
N PHE A 438 -55.87 30.58 -5.40
CA PHE A 438 -57.03 29.73 -5.70
C PHE A 438 -57.43 28.91 -4.49
N THR A 439 -58.72 28.70 -4.28
CA THR A 439 -59.21 27.58 -3.49
C THR A 439 -59.49 26.40 -4.39
N PHE A 440 -59.08 25.21 -3.98
CA PHE A 440 -59.26 23.95 -4.67
C PHE A 440 -60.02 22.98 -3.78
N ASN A 441 -61.22 22.60 -4.22
CA ASN A 441 -62.04 21.65 -3.49
C ASN A 441 -61.62 20.21 -3.83
N ILE A 442 -61.18 19.47 -2.82
CA ILE A 442 -60.58 18.14 -2.96
C ILE A 442 -61.58 17.11 -3.51
N THR A 443 -62.87 17.25 -3.15
CA THR A 443 -63.93 16.31 -3.52
C THR A 443 -64.44 16.55 -4.94
N SER A 444 -64.77 17.79 -5.27
CA SER A 444 -65.31 18.18 -6.58
C SER A 444 -64.24 18.48 -7.63
N GLN A 445 -62.98 18.61 -7.21
CA GLN A 445 -61.83 19.03 -8.03
C GLN A 445 -62.03 20.39 -8.73
N LYS A 446 -62.96 21.22 -8.21
CA LYS A 446 -63.21 22.56 -8.73
C LYS A 446 -62.31 23.60 -8.07
N ARG A 447 -61.86 24.57 -8.86
CA ARG A 447 -61.07 25.72 -8.43
C ARG A 447 -61.92 26.99 -8.38
N LYS A 448 -61.62 27.90 -7.45
CA LYS A 448 -62.21 29.23 -7.36
C LYS A 448 -61.12 30.26 -7.03
N VAL A 449 -61.15 31.42 -7.68
CA VAL A 449 -60.22 32.52 -7.38
C VAL A 449 -60.49 33.06 -5.97
N LEU A 450 -59.41 33.25 -5.20
CA LEU A 450 -59.40 33.87 -3.89
C LEU A 450 -58.63 35.20 -4.01
N MET A 451 -59.33 36.33 -3.95
CA MET A 451 -58.71 37.65 -4.15
C MET A 451 -58.91 38.53 -2.92
N PRO A 452 -57.85 38.84 -2.16
CA PRO A 452 -57.92 39.80 -1.05
C PRO A 452 -58.31 41.21 -1.53
N PRO A 453 -59.01 42.01 -0.71
CA PRO A 453 -59.20 43.43 -0.96
C PRO A 453 -57.85 44.13 -1.11
N ARG A 454 -57.68 44.96 -2.15
CA ARG A 454 -56.40 45.64 -2.52
C ARG A 454 -55.33 44.75 -3.17
N TRP A 455 -55.69 43.55 -3.64
CA TRP A 455 -54.80 42.76 -4.49
C TRP A 455 -54.60 43.45 -5.85
N SER A 456 -53.35 43.77 -6.20
CA SER A 456 -52.99 44.33 -7.52
C SER A 456 -52.48 43.25 -8.47
N GLU A 457 -52.70 43.44 -9.77
CA GLU A 457 -52.07 42.62 -10.81
C GLU A 457 -50.53 42.67 -10.67
N GLY A 458 -49.88 41.51 -10.73
CA GLY A 458 -48.44 41.36 -10.49
C GLY A 458 -48.05 40.98 -9.05
N ASN A 459 -48.98 40.98 -8.09
CA ASN A 459 -48.73 40.40 -6.78
C ASN A 459 -48.65 38.88 -6.88
N TRP A 460 -47.60 38.31 -6.30
CA TRP A 460 -47.41 36.87 -6.15
C TRP A 460 -47.24 36.54 -4.67
N ALA A 461 -47.76 35.38 -4.25
CA ALA A 461 -47.65 34.92 -2.86
C ALA A 461 -46.31 34.21 -2.65
N SER A 462 -45.47 34.74 -1.77
CA SER A 462 -44.16 34.15 -1.43
C SER A 462 -44.28 33.03 -0.40
N ASP A 463 -45.21 33.14 0.55
CA ASP A 463 -45.58 32.13 1.54
C ASP A 463 -47.06 32.26 1.91
N VAL A 464 -47.70 31.13 2.16
CA VAL A 464 -49.07 31.03 2.69
C VAL A 464 -49.00 30.14 3.92
N PHE A 465 -49.40 30.65 5.07
CA PHE A 465 -49.28 29.98 6.37
C PHE A 465 -50.60 29.98 7.11
N ARG A 466 -50.95 28.88 7.78
CA ARG A 466 -52.15 28.81 8.64
C ARG A 466 -51.73 28.83 10.10
N ASP A 467 -52.26 29.78 10.86
CA ASP A 467 -52.01 29.91 12.29
C ASP A 467 -52.83 28.90 13.12
N SER A 468 -52.50 28.81 14.41
CA SER A 468 -53.14 27.94 15.39
C SER A 468 -54.63 28.21 15.58
N LYS A 469 -55.10 29.43 15.24
CA LYS A 469 -56.50 29.86 15.30
C LYS A 469 -57.26 29.59 13.99
N GLY A 470 -56.59 29.04 12.99
CA GLY A 470 -57.15 28.68 11.70
C GLY A 470 -57.22 29.81 10.68
N LYS A 471 -56.63 30.98 10.96
CA LYS A 471 -56.52 32.07 9.99
C LYS A 471 -55.33 31.84 9.06
N ILE A 472 -55.46 32.31 7.83
CA ILE A 472 -54.46 32.13 6.78
C ILE A 472 -53.74 33.46 6.55
N TRP A 473 -52.43 33.44 6.75
CA TRP A 473 -51.52 34.53 6.52
C TRP A 473 -50.90 34.38 5.13
N ILE A 474 -50.98 35.42 4.32
CA ILE A 474 -50.49 35.46 2.95
C ILE A 474 -49.45 36.56 2.88
N SER A 475 -48.23 36.19 2.48
CA SER A 475 -47.15 37.15 2.21
C SER A 475 -47.06 37.48 0.73
N THR A 476 -47.07 38.76 0.40
CA THR A 476 -46.73 39.34 -0.91
C THR A 476 -45.81 40.55 -0.66
N ALA A 477 -45.79 41.56 -1.53
CA ALA A 477 -45.29 42.90 -1.14
C ALA A 477 -46.03 43.48 0.08
N GLN A 478 -47.23 42.96 0.37
CA GLN A 478 -48.06 43.29 1.52
C GLN A 478 -48.43 42.00 2.28
N ILE A 479 -48.87 42.12 3.52
CA ILE A 479 -49.27 40.97 4.32
C ILE A 479 -50.78 41.00 4.53
N PHE A 480 -51.45 39.92 4.14
CA PHE A 480 -52.88 39.73 4.33
C PHE A 480 -53.14 38.63 5.36
N ARG A 481 -54.15 38.83 6.19
CA ARG A 481 -54.70 37.80 7.08
C ARG A 481 -56.14 37.51 6.68
N TYR A 482 -56.38 36.32 6.17
CA TYR A 482 -57.67 35.81 5.75
C TYR A 482 -58.28 34.93 6.85
N ASP A 483 -59.53 35.18 7.22
CA ASP A 483 -60.30 34.30 8.09
C ASP A 483 -61.23 33.43 7.23
N PRO A 484 -60.98 32.11 7.09
CA PRO A 484 -61.78 31.24 6.24
C PRO A 484 -63.23 31.08 6.70
N LEU A 485 -63.50 31.22 8.00
CA LEU A 485 -64.84 31.06 8.57
C LEU A 485 -65.67 32.32 8.36
N ALA A 486 -65.09 33.49 8.65
CA ALA A 486 -65.75 34.78 8.47
C ALA A 486 -65.70 35.29 7.02
N LYS A 487 -64.80 34.73 6.19
CA LYS A 487 -64.47 35.19 4.83
C LYS A 487 -64.04 36.66 4.78
N THR A 488 -63.42 37.14 5.85
CA THR A 488 -62.92 38.51 5.97
C THR A 488 -61.40 38.57 5.78
N TYR A 489 -60.90 39.76 5.44
CA TYR A 489 -59.49 40.01 5.23
C TYR A 489 -59.05 41.22 6.06
N ASP A 490 -57.92 41.06 6.74
CA ASP A 490 -57.22 42.15 7.41
C ASP A 490 -55.90 42.44 6.68
N PHE A 491 -55.57 43.73 6.63
CA PHE A 491 -54.30 44.22 6.10
C PHE A 491 -53.33 44.44 7.25
N ILE A 492 -52.12 43.87 7.13
CA ILE A 492 -51.03 44.12 8.08
C ILE A 492 -49.96 44.93 7.33
N PRO A 493 -49.68 46.18 7.77
CA PRO A 493 -48.63 46.99 7.16
C PRO A 493 -47.30 46.25 7.19
N SER A 494 -46.55 46.24 6.09
CA SER A 494 -45.21 45.65 6.10
C SER A 494 -44.20 46.61 6.74
N TYR A 495 -43.22 46.08 7.48
CA TYR A 495 -42.09 46.87 7.98
C TYR A 495 -41.07 47.09 6.84
N GLU A 496 -41.29 48.12 6.03
CA GLU A 496 -40.61 48.35 4.73
C GLU A 496 -39.09 48.18 4.74
N ARG A 497 -38.41 48.55 5.84
CA ARG A 497 -36.94 48.46 5.96
C ARG A 497 -36.40 47.03 5.90
N LEU A 498 -37.16 46.03 6.36
CA LEU A 498 -36.70 44.63 6.44
C LEU A 498 -37.63 43.63 5.77
N LEU A 499 -38.90 44.00 5.57
CA LEU A 499 -39.96 43.11 5.10
C LEU A 499 -40.53 43.56 3.73
N SER A 500 -39.72 44.21 2.89
CA SER A 500 -40.14 44.63 1.54
C SER A 500 -40.78 43.50 0.72
N GLN A 501 -40.30 42.26 0.91
CA GLN A 501 -40.93 41.01 0.44
C GLN A 501 -40.68 39.90 1.47
N PRO A 502 -41.63 39.63 2.39
CA PRO A 502 -41.47 38.58 3.38
C PRO A 502 -41.43 37.21 2.69
N THR A 503 -40.41 36.40 2.96
CA THR A 503 -40.21 35.07 2.36
C THR A 503 -40.79 33.94 3.19
N ALA A 504 -41.05 34.18 4.48
CA ALA A 504 -41.66 33.19 5.37
C ALA A 504 -42.42 33.87 6.52
N ILE A 505 -43.54 33.26 6.94
CA ILE A 505 -44.32 33.69 8.11
C ILE A 505 -44.49 32.50 9.07
N ARG A 506 -44.14 32.64 10.35
CA ARG A 506 -44.31 31.58 11.37
C ARG A 506 -44.86 32.15 12.68
N GLU A 507 -45.71 31.38 13.33
CA GLU A 507 -46.28 31.71 14.64
C GLU A 507 -45.33 31.25 15.77
N ASP A 508 -45.12 32.09 16.78
CA ASP A 508 -44.44 31.71 18.02
C ASP A 508 -45.40 31.12 19.07
N ARG A 509 -44.87 30.61 20.20
CA ARG A 509 -45.68 29.98 21.25
C ARG A 509 -46.76 30.90 21.81
N ASP A 510 -46.53 32.21 21.79
CA ASP A 510 -47.41 33.21 22.39
C ASP A 510 -48.43 33.74 21.37
N GLY A 511 -48.46 33.19 20.15
CA GLY A 511 -49.40 33.56 19.09
C GLY A 511 -49.02 34.84 18.33
N ASN A 512 -47.76 35.26 18.40
CA ASN A 512 -47.24 36.37 17.61
C ASN A 512 -46.67 35.85 16.29
N MET A 513 -46.67 36.72 15.28
CA MET A 513 -46.22 36.33 13.94
C MET A 513 -44.82 36.85 13.66
N TRP A 514 -43.90 35.93 13.43
CA TRP A 514 -42.56 36.22 12.94
C TRP A 514 -42.55 36.18 11.43
N MET A 515 -41.89 37.18 10.85
CA MET A 515 -41.78 37.37 9.42
C MET A 515 -40.31 37.49 9.05
N ALA A 516 -39.93 36.78 8.00
CA ALA A 516 -38.58 36.76 7.50
C ALA A 516 -38.47 37.51 6.17
N GLY A 517 -37.43 38.30 6.00
CA GLY A 517 -37.12 39.04 4.77
C GLY A 517 -35.63 39.33 4.70
N HIS A 518 -35.26 40.62 4.70
CA HIS A 518 -33.88 41.09 4.89
C HIS A 518 -33.36 40.97 6.33
N GLY A 519 -34.26 40.67 7.26
CA GLY A 519 -34.00 40.31 8.64
C GLY A 519 -35.20 39.56 9.19
N LEU A 520 -35.37 39.57 10.50
CA LEU A 520 -36.54 39.00 11.17
C LEU A 520 -37.30 40.09 11.91
N ALA A 521 -38.62 40.10 11.82
CA ALA A 521 -39.45 40.99 12.63
C ALA A 521 -40.65 40.24 13.21
N ARG A 522 -41.01 40.58 14.45
CA ARG A 522 -42.17 40.03 15.15
C ARG A 522 -43.30 41.04 15.15
N TYR A 523 -44.45 40.62 14.62
CA TYR A 523 -45.71 41.32 14.75
C TYR A 523 -46.47 40.78 15.97
N ASN A 524 -46.62 41.64 16.97
CA ASN A 524 -47.36 41.31 18.18
C ASN A 524 -48.87 41.40 17.88
N THR A 525 -49.56 40.27 17.93
CA THR A 525 -50.96 40.18 17.53
C THR A 525 -51.92 40.81 18.54
N SER A 526 -51.51 40.93 19.81
CA SER A 526 -52.27 41.61 20.85
C SER A 526 -52.13 43.14 20.77
N LEU A 527 -50.93 43.63 20.45
CA LEU A 527 -50.64 45.07 20.36
C LEU A 527 -50.87 45.66 18.97
N ASN A 528 -51.13 44.82 17.96
CA ASN A 528 -51.24 45.18 16.55
C ASN A 528 -50.07 46.05 16.03
N LYS A 529 -48.84 45.71 16.42
CA LYS A 529 -47.63 46.41 15.98
C LYS A 529 -46.41 45.49 15.95
N TYR A 530 -45.38 45.90 15.22
CA TYR A 530 -44.06 45.30 15.33
C TYR A 530 -43.37 45.75 16.61
N ASP A 531 -42.87 44.81 17.41
CA ASP A 531 -42.22 45.08 18.69
C ASP A 531 -40.79 44.55 18.79
N ILE A 532 -40.42 43.55 17.97
CA ILE A 532 -39.05 43.04 17.86
C ILE A 532 -38.60 43.08 16.40
N VAL A 533 -37.38 43.57 16.19
CA VAL A 533 -36.74 43.67 14.88
C VAL A 533 -35.28 43.23 15.02
N LEU A 534 -34.86 42.30 14.16
CA LEU A 534 -33.51 41.74 14.10
C LEU A 534 -32.95 41.95 12.68
N ASP A 535 -32.03 42.90 12.54
CA ASP A 535 -31.42 43.28 11.26
C ASP A 535 -29.96 42.81 11.10
N SER A 536 -29.35 42.30 12.17
CA SER A 536 -27.97 41.87 12.23
C SER A 536 -27.78 40.71 13.19
N PHE A 537 -26.89 39.79 12.83
CA PHE A 537 -26.57 38.60 13.62
C PHE A 537 -25.06 38.55 13.89
N PRO A 538 -24.62 38.29 15.14
CA PRO A 538 -23.20 38.17 15.45
C PRO A 538 -22.54 37.07 14.60
N PHE A 539 -21.42 37.39 13.95
CA PHE A 539 -20.59 36.46 13.16
C PHE A 539 -21.23 35.87 11.88
N VAL A 540 -22.46 36.26 11.51
CA VAL A 540 -23.14 35.81 10.27
C VAL A 540 -23.26 36.98 9.30
N LYS A 541 -22.56 36.92 8.17
CA LYS A 541 -22.70 37.89 7.08
C LYS A 541 -23.83 37.47 6.15
N MET A 542 -24.97 38.16 6.20
CA MET A 542 -26.09 37.95 5.27
C MET A 542 -25.87 38.74 3.97
N HIS A 543 -25.00 38.24 3.09
CA HIS A 543 -24.63 38.92 1.84
C HIS A 543 -25.82 39.19 0.90
N ASP A 544 -26.77 38.25 0.79
CA ASP A 544 -28.00 38.38 -0.02
C ASP A 544 -29.21 38.88 0.76
N LYS A 545 -29.08 39.07 2.09
CA LYS A 545 -30.17 39.48 2.99
C LYS A 545 -31.50 38.76 2.70
N GLN A 546 -31.55 37.44 2.53
CA GLN A 546 -32.82 36.72 2.43
C GLN A 546 -32.78 35.45 3.27
N VAL A 547 -33.81 35.28 4.09
CA VAL A 547 -34.09 34.03 4.80
C VAL A 547 -34.84 33.08 3.87
N ASN A 548 -34.39 31.83 3.75
CA ASN A 548 -35.02 30.86 2.84
C ASN A 548 -36.03 29.95 3.52
N ALA A 549 -35.68 29.44 4.70
CA ALA A 549 -36.55 28.62 5.53
C ALA A 549 -36.52 29.16 6.96
N MET A 550 -37.68 29.14 7.60
CA MET A 550 -37.85 29.56 8.99
C MET A 550 -38.83 28.63 9.71
N LEU A 551 -38.50 28.31 10.95
CA LEU A 551 -39.32 27.54 11.87
C LEU A 551 -39.11 28.05 13.30
N ILE A 552 -40.14 27.97 14.14
CA ILE A 552 -40.06 28.30 15.56
C ILE A 552 -40.43 27.06 16.37
N ASP A 553 -39.60 26.70 17.34
CA ASP A 553 -39.87 25.57 18.23
C ASP A 553 -40.67 25.97 19.48
N LYS A 554 -41.05 24.97 20.28
CA LYS A 554 -41.84 25.17 21.51
C LYS A 554 -41.04 25.86 22.62
N GLN A 555 -39.72 25.96 22.48
CA GLN A 555 -38.81 26.63 23.41
C GLN A 555 -38.52 28.08 22.99
N ASN A 556 -39.31 28.65 22.07
CA ASN A 556 -39.11 29.99 21.53
C ASN A 556 -37.71 30.18 20.90
N THR A 557 -37.19 29.13 20.26
CA THR A 557 -36.00 29.23 19.42
C THR A 557 -36.41 29.35 17.96
N ILE A 558 -35.91 30.39 17.30
CA ILE A 558 -36.08 30.60 15.86
C ILE A 558 -34.95 29.86 15.14
N TRP A 559 -35.35 28.90 14.30
CA TRP A 559 -34.48 28.17 13.40
C TRP A 559 -34.62 28.76 12.01
N PHE A 560 -33.54 29.24 11.44
CA PHE A 560 -33.57 29.87 10.12
C PHE A 560 -32.24 29.70 9.39
N ASN A 561 -32.23 29.98 8.09
CA ASN A 561 -31.01 30.01 7.29
C ASN A 561 -30.96 31.24 6.38
N SER A 562 -29.76 31.60 5.97
CA SER A 562 -29.51 32.44 4.79
C SER A 562 -28.62 31.70 3.79
N ASN A 563 -28.57 32.18 2.55
CA ASN A 563 -27.73 31.59 1.50
C ASN A 563 -26.29 31.38 2.00
N ASN A 564 -25.78 30.15 1.84
CA ASN A 564 -24.42 29.73 2.21
C ASN A 564 -24.03 29.87 3.69
N ASN A 565 -25.01 30.04 4.60
CA ASN A 565 -24.76 30.24 6.02
C ASN A 565 -25.25 29.09 6.91
N GLY A 566 -25.68 27.96 6.36
CA GLY A 566 -26.10 26.81 7.17
C GLY A 566 -27.31 27.10 8.05
N LEU A 567 -27.46 26.34 9.14
CA LEU A 567 -28.55 26.47 10.10
C LEU A 567 -28.18 27.40 11.24
N ILE A 568 -29.04 28.36 11.54
CA ILE A 568 -28.88 29.29 12.65
C ILE A 568 -30.05 29.08 13.62
N ALA A 569 -29.73 28.95 14.91
CA ALA A 569 -30.69 28.87 15.99
C ALA A 569 -30.56 30.09 16.89
N TYR A 570 -31.63 30.85 17.06
CA TYR A 570 -31.70 32.01 17.95
C TYR A 570 -32.74 31.79 19.04
N CYS A 571 -32.30 31.65 20.29
CA CYS A 571 -33.20 31.54 21.43
C CYS A 571 -33.65 32.95 21.85
N ILE A 572 -34.95 33.25 21.68
CA ILE A 572 -35.52 34.58 21.95
C ILE A 572 -35.32 34.96 23.42
N ASP A 573 -35.62 34.04 24.33
CA ASP A 573 -35.60 34.29 25.78
C ASP A 573 -34.18 34.52 26.31
N LYS A 574 -33.21 33.74 25.82
CA LYS A 574 -31.80 33.80 26.28
C LYS A 574 -30.93 34.76 25.47
N LYS A 575 -31.40 35.21 24.31
CA LYS A 575 -30.62 35.99 23.33
C LYS A 575 -29.30 35.33 22.93
N THR A 576 -29.27 33.99 22.87
CA THR A 576 -28.08 33.20 22.51
C THR A 576 -28.23 32.58 21.13
N PHE A 577 -27.11 32.41 20.42
CA PHE A 577 -27.06 31.84 19.09
C PHE A 577 -26.32 30.49 19.06
N ARG A 578 -26.73 29.61 18.15
CA ARG A 578 -25.96 28.45 17.70
C ARG A 578 -25.93 28.43 16.19
N HIS A 579 -24.83 27.98 15.62
CA HIS A 579 -24.60 27.95 14.19
C HIS A 579 -24.09 26.57 13.80
N PHE A 580 -24.75 25.96 12.82
CA PHE A 580 -24.38 24.64 12.30
C PHE A 580 -24.16 24.76 10.79
N THR A 581 -23.06 24.20 10.34
CA THR A 581 -22.59 24.21 8.94
C THR A 581 -22.28 22.80 8.48
N ARG A 582 -21.77 22.65 7.26
CA ARG A 582 -21.18 21.39 6.77
C ARG A 582 -20.13 20.80 7.72
N LYS A 583 -19.37 21.63 8.45
CA LYS A 583 -18.36 21.15 9.42
C LYS A 583 -18.97 20.41 10.61
N ASP A 584 -20.22 20.73 10.93
CA ASP A 584 -20.97 20.15 12.05
C ASP A 584 -21.77 18.91 11.64
N GLY A 585 -21.76 18.56 10.34
CA GLY A 585 -22.40 17.36 9.80
C GLY A 585 -23.55 17.62 8.83
N LEU A 586 -23.91 18.88 8.53
CA LEU A 586 -24.94 19.18 7.52
C LEU A 586 -24.49 18.75 6.10
N PRO A 587 -25.40 18.30 5.21
CA PRO A 587 -25.03 17.92 3.84
C PRO A 587 -24.60 19.13 3.00
N ASP A 588 -25.27 20.28 3.17
CA ASP A 588 -24.94 21.56 2.53
C ASP A 588 -25.36 22.74 3.42
N ASP A 589 -24.76 23.91 3.19
CA ASP A 589 -25.06 25.15 3.91
C ASP A 589 -26.31 25.86 3.36
N ASN A 590 -26.91 25.38 2.26
CA ASN A 590 -28.16 25.89 1.72
C ASN A 590 -29.34 24.99 2.11
N ILE A 591 -30.15 25.49 3.04
CA ILE A 591 -31.35 24.82 3.55
C ILE A 591 -32.56 25.26 2.72
N ALA A 592 -33.30 24.27 2.20
CA ALA A 592 -34.54 24.42 1.46
C ALA A 592 -35.78 24.37 2.36
N SER A 593 -35.77 23.47 3.34
CA SER A 593 -36.94 23.16 4.17
C SER A 593 -36.56 22.66 5.55
N MET A 594 -37.43 22.88 6.53
CA MET A 594 -37.26 22.39 7.89
C MET A 594 -38.61 21.95 8.48
N ILE A 595 -38.60 20.90 9.30
CA ILE A 595 -39.76 20.46 10.06
C ILE A 595 -39.34 19.86 11.40
N MET A 596 -40.13 20.17 12.44
CA MET A 596 -39.91 19.67 13.80
C MET A 596 -40.82 18.47 14.10
N LEU A 597 -40.22 17.36 14.54
CA LEU A 597 -40.92 16.16 15.00
C LEU A 597 -40.39 15.75 16.38
N GLY A 598 -41.10 16.11 17.44
CA GLY A 598 -40.64 15.87 18.82
C GLY A 598 -39.33 16.63 19.11
N GLN A 599 -38.29 15.90 19.54
CA GLN A 599 -36.95 16.45 19.84
C GLN A 599 -36.00 16.39 18.63
N LYS A 600 -36.54 16.20 17.42
CA LYS A 600 -35.77 16.05 16.18
C LYS A 600 -36.14 17.14 15.19
N LEU A 601 -35.14 17.84 14.67
CA LEU A 601 -35.27 18.82 13.59
C LEU A 601 -34.82 18.16 12.28
N TRP A 602 -35.76 17.94 11.37
CA TRP A 602 -35.48 17.48 10.01
C TRP A 602 -35.22 18.67 9.10
N ILE A 603 -34.15 18.56 8.33
CA ILE A 603 -33.57 19.64 7.52
C ILE A 603 -33.39 19.10 6.11
N ALA A 604 -33.98 19.74 5.12
CA ALA A 604 -33.68 19.45 3.72
C ALA A 604 -32.74 20.53 3.19
N THR A 605 -31.60 20.10 2.67
CA THR A 605 -30.60 20.94 2.02
C THR A 605 -30.59 20.67 0.52
N PHE A 606 -29.92 21.52 -0.26
CA PHE A 606 -29.84 21.30 -1.71
C PHE A 606 -29.10 20.01 -2.08
N SER A 607 -28.23 19.49 -1.22
CA SER A 607 -27.43 18.29 -1.48
C SER A 607 -27.87 17.04 -0.71
N GLY A 608 -28.90 17.12 0.12
CA GLY A 608 -29.36 15.98 0.92
C GLY A 608 -30.25 16.37 2.10
N ILE A 609 -30.54 15.41 2.96
CA ILE A 609 -31.39 15.60 4.15
C ILE A 609 -30.55 15.40 5.40
N ALA A 610 -30.86 16.13 6.47
CA ALA A 610 -30.28 15.93 7.79
C ALA A 610 -31.36 15.87 8.88
N CYS A 611 -31.00 15.26 9.99
CA CYS A 611 -31.76 15.25 11.21
C CYS A 611 -30.85 15.67 12.37
N LEU A 612 -31.18 16.78 13.01
CA LEU A 612 -30.53 17.27 14.22
C LEU A 612 -31.30 16.78 15.45
N ASP A 613 -30.60 16.10 16.36
CA ASP A 613 -31.11 15.80 17.70
C ASP A 613 -30.93 17.02 18.60
N LEU A 614 -32.03 17.55 19.15
CA LEU A 614 -31.97 18.76 19.98
C LEU A 614 -31.40 18.53 21.38
N GLN A 615 -31.33 17.28 21.86
CA GLN A 615 -30.74 16.93 23.15
C GLN A 615 -29.22 16.74 23.04
N THR A 616 -28.77 15.96 22.05
CA THR A 616 -27.33 15.65 21.89
C THR A 616 -26.61 16.66 21.01
N SER A 617 -27.33 17.46 20.23
CA SER A 617 -26.80 18.31 19.15
C SER A 617 -26.10 17.54 18.02
N GLU A 618 -26.30 16.23 17.95
CA GLU A 618 -25.76 15.40 16.85
C GLU A 618 -26.59 15.57 15.58
N ILE A 619 -25.89 15.72 14.45
CA ILE A 619 -26.50 15.80 13.12
C ILE A 619 -26.24 14.49 12.38
N VAL A 620 -27.31 13.84 11.93
CA VAL A 620 -27.23 12.68 11.05
C VAL A 620 -27.72 13.08 9.66
N SER A 621 -26.86 12.93 8.67
CA SER A 621 -27.14 13.26 7.27
C SER A 621 -27.49 12.04 6.45
N PHE A 622 -28.32 12.21 5.42
CA PHE A 622 -28.86 11.20 4.52
C PHE A 622 -28.78 11.65 3.07
N GLY A 623 -28.50 10.71 2.16
CA GLY A 623 -28.34 10.99 0.74
C GLY A 623 -28.69 9.80 -0.15
N ARG A 624 -28.06 9.71 -1.33
CA ARG A 624 -28.33 8.67 -2.33
C ARG A 624 -28.22 7.25 -1.78
N GLU A 625 -27.21 7.01 -0.95
CA GLU A 625 -26.94 5.71 -0.34
C GLU A 625 -28.04 5.25 0.64
N ASP A 626 -28.92 6.16 1.08
CA ASP A 626 -30.06 5.83 1.94
C ASP A 626 -31.37 5.71 1.16
N GLY A 627 -31.31 5.76 -0.18
CA GLY A 627 -32.46 5.67 -1.08
C GLY A 627 -33.03 7.02 -1.53
N PHE A 628 -32.43 8.15 -1.13
CA PHE A 628 -32.88 9.45 -1.62
C PHE A 628 -32.43 9.70 -3.08
N PRO A 629 -33.17 10.51 -3.86
CA PRO A 629 -32.76 10.90 -5.20
C PRO A 629 -31.44 11.70 -5.21
N GLN A 630 -30.64 11.55 -6.28
CA GLN A 630 -29.39 12.33 -6.49
C GLN A 630 -29.64 13.77 -7.00
N MET A 631 -30.88 14.07 -7.32
CA MET A 631 -31.37 15.40 -7.69
C MET A 631 -31.44 16.32 -6.44
N PRO A 632 -31.30 17.64 -6.60
CA PRO A 632 -31.34 18.55 -5.46
C PRO A 632 -32.76 18.69 -4.90
N VAL A 633 -32.85 18.96 -3.60
CA VAL A 633 -34.04 19.58 -3.02
C VAL A 633 -34.01 21.05 -3.39
N VAL A 634 -35.09 21.58 -3.94
CA VAL A 634 -35.09 22.92 -4.53
C VAL A 634 -35.59 23.96 -3.54
N ARG A 635 -35.22 25.23 -3.76
CA ARG A 635 -35.74 26.35 -2.97
C ARG A 635 -37.28 26.40 -3.05
N GLY A 636 -37.94 26.43 -1.90
CA GLY A 636 -39.40 26.42 -1.79
C GLY A 636 -40.01 25.03 -1.63
N SER A 637 -39.23 23.95 -1.69
CA SER A 637 -39.69 22.63 -1.25
C SER A 637 -40.11 22.67 0.21
N GLN A 638 -41.26 22.10 0.56
CA GLN A 638 -41.77 22.02 1.92
C GLN A 638 -41.92 20.57 2.36
N PHE A 639 -41.54 20.27 3.61
CA PHE A 639 -41.84 18.98 4.21
C PHE A 639 -43.33 18.89 4.51
N PHE A 640 -43.92 17.72 4.29
CA PHE A 640 -45.24 17.39 4.79
C PHE A 640 -45.17 16.17 5.69
N TYR A 641 -45.74 16.24 6.90
CA TYR A 641 -45.81 15.11 7.83
C TYR A 641 -47.22 14.56 7.90
N ASP A 642 -47.40 13.31 7.46
CA ASP A 642 -48.63 12.54 7.66
C ASP A 642 -48.56 11.87 9.04
N SER A 643 -49.28 12.45 10.01
CA SER A 643 -49.34 11.92 11.38
C SER A 643 -50.03 10.56 11.48
N THR A 644 -50.92 10.21 10.54
CA THR A 644 -51.66 8.94 10.54
C THR A 644 -50.75 7.80 10.07
N ALA A 645 -49.99 8.03 9.00
CA ALA A 645 -49.03 7.05 8.48
C ALA A 645 -47.64 7.12 9.17
N GLN A 646 -47.40 8.16 9.97
CA GLN A 646 -46.10 8.52 10.55
C GLN A 646 -44.99 8.65 9.50
N GLN A 647 -45.29 9.34 8.40
CA GLN A 647 -44.42 9.48 7.24
C GLN A 647 -44.14 10.95 6.90
N LEU A 648 -42.90 11.24 6.53
CA LEU A 648 -42.52 12.50 5.91
C LEU A 648 -42.57 12.37 4.39
N TYR A 649 -42.98 13.46 3.74
CA TYR A 649 -42.99 13.64 2.30
C TYR A 649 -42.16 14.88 1.95
N LEU A 650 -41.38 14.79 0.87
CA LEU A 650 -40.57 15.90 0.35
C LEU A 650 -40.48 15.84 -1.17
N GLY A 651 -40.55 17.00 -1.80
CA GLY A 651 -40.37 17.18 -3.23
C GLY A 651 -38.91 17.44 -3.60
N PHE A 652 -38.39 16.64 -4.53
CA PHE A 652 -37.10 16.83 -5.19
C PHE A 652 -37.31 17.32 -6.63
N SER A 653 -36.22 17.66 -7.34
CA SER A 653 -36.30 18.03 -8.76
C SER A 653 -36.66 16.83 -9.65
N GLY A 654 -37.96 16.58 -9.85
CA GLY A 654 -38.48 15.51 -10.72
C GLY A 654 -38.97 14.25 -9.99
N ALA A 655 -38.94 14.22 -8.65
CA ALA A 655 -39.46 13.11 -7.86
C ALA A 655 -40.12 13.55 -6.55
N ILE A 656 -41.11 12.80 -6.09
CA ILE A 656 -41.66 12.89 -4.75
C ILE A 656 -41.08 11.75 -3.92
N VAL A 657 -40.61 12.06 -2.72
CA VAL A 657 -40.07 11.08 -1.80
C VAL A 657 -40.95 10.99 -0.56
N ARG A 658 -41.14 9.78 -0.05
CA ARG A 658 -41.67 9.55 1.29
C ARG A 658 -40.82 8.58 2.08
N PHE A 659 -40.75 8.79 3.40
CA PHE A 659 -40.02 7.91 4.31
C PHE A 659 -40.58 7.99 5.72
N LYS A 660 -40.32 6.97 6.54
CA LYS A 660 -40.68 6.99 7.98
C LYS A 660 -39.50 7.53 8.79
N PRO A 661 -39.64 8.68 9.49
CA PRO A 661 -38.54 9.31 10.22
C PRO A 661 -37.86 8.38 11.23
N ASN A 662 -38.66 7.63 12.00
CA ASN A 662 -38.13 6.74 13.03
C ASN A 662 -37.42 5.52 12.47
N ASP A 663 -37.83 5.02 11.29
CA ASP A 663 -37.25 3.83 10.69
C ASP A 663 -35.89 4.13 10.05
N ILE A 664 -35.78 5.29 9.37
CA ILE A 664 -34.51 5.72 8.76
C ILE A 664 -33.47 6.18 9.79
N LEU A 665 -33.92 6.64 10.96
CA LEU A 665 -33.04 6.97 12.10
C LEU A 665 -32.58 5.75 12.90
N ARG A 666 -33.11 4.55 12.65
CA ARG A 666 -32.64 3.35 13.36
C ARG A 666 -31.14 3.17 13.07
N ARG A 667 -30.34 3.13 14.13
CA ARG A 667 -28.88 3.01 14.02
C ARG A 667 -28.54 1.78 13.18
N LYS A 668 -27.84 2.00 12.07
CA LYS A 668 -27.17 0.93 11.31
C LYS A 668 -26.13 0.29 12.24
N SER A 669 -25.97 -1.04 12.16
CA SER A 669 -24.93 -1.74 12.90
C SER A 669 -23.56 -1.15 12.57
N PRO A 670 -22.68 -0.90 13.56
CA PRO A 670 -21.34 -0.40 13.29
C PRO A 670 -20.58 -1.44 12.43
N PRO A 671 -19.68 -0.98 11.55
CA PRO A 671 -18.91 -1.87 10.71
C PRO A 671 -17.97 -2.72 11.57
N ARG A 672 -17.69 -3.94 11.11
CA ARG A 672 -16.74 -4.81 11.80
C ARG A 672 -15.33 -4.43 11.41
N VAL A 673 -14.58 -3.85 12.35
CA VAL A 673 -13.18 -3.51 12.18
C VAL A 673 -12.28 -4.64 12.68
N PHE A 674 -11.20 -4.91 11.96
CA PHE A 674 -10.15 -5.87 12.31
C PHE A 674 -8.85 -5.50 11.60
N VAL A 675 -7.77 -6.23 11.88
CA VAL A 675 -6.53 -6.12 11.10
C VAL A 675 -6.63 -7.12 9.95
N GLU A 676 -6.69 -6.64 8.70
CA GLU A 676 -6.83 -7.47 7.51
C GLU A 676 -5.51 -8.15 7.16
N SER A 677 -4.41 -7.39 7.19
CA SER A 677 -3.08 -7.93 6.94
C SER A 677 -1.99 -7.19 7.71
N LEU A 678 -0.89 -7.89 7.95
CA LEU A 678 0.36 -7.38 8.50
C LEU A 678 1.50 -7.88 7.61
N SER A 679 2.18 -6.98 6.92
CA SER A 679 3.42 -7.28 6.21
C SER A 679 4.61 -6.92 7.09
N ILE A 680 5.55 -7.84 7.24
CA ILE A 680 6.81 -7.60 7.96
C ILE A 680 7.94 -7.52 6.93
N ASN A 681 8.66 -6.39 6.91
CA ASN A 681 9.76 -6.11 5.97
C ASN A 681 9.42 -6.36 4.48
N GLY A 682 8.14 -6.20 4.10
CA GLY A 682 7.65 -6.38 2.73
C GLY A 682 7.67 -7.83 2.20
N LYS A 683 7.99 -8.82 3.03
CA LYS A 683 8.13 -10.24 2.60
C LYS A 683 7.14 -11.17 3.30
N ASN A 684 6.93 -10.99 4.60
CA ASN A 684 6.07 -11.88 5.40
C ASN A 684 4.68 -11.26 5.55
N ASN A 685 3.77 -11.59 4.62
CA ASN A 685 2.37 -11.17 4.70
C ASN A 685 1.57 -12.15 5.56
N MET A 686 1.14 -11.70 6.73
CA MET A 686 0.18 -12.39 7.58
C MET A 686 -1.22 -11.83 7.32
N PHE A 687 -2.11 -12.66 6.80
CA PHE A 687 -3.53 -12.33 6.72
C PHE A 687 -4.21 -12.59 8.08
N LEU A 688 -5.08 -11.67 8.50
CA LEU A 688 -5.84 -11.73 9.75
C LEU A 688 -4.97 -12.14 10.95
N PRO A 689 -3.90 -11.37 11.26
CA PRO A 689 -3.01 -11.71 12.35
C PRO A 689 -3.81 -11.83 13.66
N GLY A 690 -3.38 -12.75 14.52
CA GLY A 690 -3.94 -12.88 15.86
C GLY A 690 -3.76 -11.58 16.67
N ARG A 691 -4.22 -11.59 17.93
CA ARG A 691 -4.10 -10.41 18.82
C ARG A 691 -2.65 -10.02 19.13
N SER A 692 -1.70 -10.92 18.92
CA SER A 692 -0.29 -10.71 19.21
C SER A 692 0.59 -11.29 18.10
N VAL A 693 1.61 -10.54 17.71
CA VAL A 693 2.65 -10.96 16.78
C VAL A 693 4.01 -10.71 17.41
N THR A 694 4.88 -11.73 17.37
CA THR A 694 6.24 -11.66 17.88
C THR A 694 7.21 -11.72 16.72
N THR A 695 8.24 -10.88 16.75
CA THR A 695 9.16 -10.67 15.64
C THR A 695 10.60 -10.45 16.13
N SER A 696 11.56 -10.60 15.21
CA SER A 696 12.98 -10.35 15.43
C SER A 696 13.30 -8.86 15.45
N TRP A 697 14.40 -8.47 16.10
CA TRP A 697 14.94 -7.10 16.04
C TRP A 697 15.29 -6.63 14.61
N GLN A 698 15.53 -7.57 13.67
CA GLN A 698 15.77 -7.27 12.25
C GLN A 698 14.48 -6.98 11.48
N ASP A 699 13.35 -7.43 12.02
CA ASP A 699 12.03 -7.41 11.42
C ASP A 699 11.18 -6.35 12.13
N ASN A 700 11.61 -5.10 12.02
CA ASN A 700 11.10 -3.95 12.78
C ASN A 700 10.28 -2.94 11.94
N GLU A 701 9.96 -3.30 10.70
CA GLU A 701 9.07 -2.56 9.81
C GLU A 701 7.79 -3.34 9.54
N PHE A 702 6.65 -2.70 9.79
CA PHE A 702 5.32 -3.28 9.69
C PHE A 702 4.43 -2.43 8.80
N MET A 703 3.84 -3.03 7.78
CA MET A 703 2.74 -2.46 7.02
C MET A 703 1.44 -3.12 7.48
N ILE A 704 0.52 -2.34 8.05
CA ILE A 704 -0.73 -2.82 8.63
C ILE A 704 -1.89 -2.35 7.76
N THR A 705 -2.71 -3.29 7.31
CA THR A 705 -3.97 -3.00 6.61
C THR A 705 -5.14 -3.20 7.58
N ILE A 706 -5.96 -2.17 7.74
CA ILE A 706 -7.18 -2.18 8.53
C ILE A 706 -8.29 -2.76 7.67
N GLY A 707 -8.87 -3.87 8.11
CA GLY A 707 -10.05 -4.46 7.52
C GLY A 707 -11.31 -3.85 8.12
N SER A 708 -12.29 -3.56 7.27
CA SER A 708 -13.63 -3.14 7.67
C SER A 708 -14.64 -3.83 6.77
N ILE A 709 -15.63 -4.48 7.38
CA ILE A 709 -16.74 -5.08 6.64
C ILE A 709 -18.01 -4.29 6.94
N ASN A 710 -18.56 -3.70 5.87
CA ASN A 710 -19.83 -2.98 5.91
C ASN A 710 -20.54 -3.04 4.58
N PHE A 711 -21.68 -3.72 4.56
CA PHE A 711 -22.51 -3.82 3.37
C PHE A 711 -23.54 -2.70 3.26
N SER A 712 -23.75 -1.89 4.31
CA SER A 712 -24.86 -0.94 4.41
C SER A 712 -24.48 0.54 4.26
N ASP A 713 -23.18 0.87 4.37
CA ASP A 713 -22.66 2.25 4.33
C ASP A 713 -21.14 2.25 4.03
N SER A 714 -20.75 1.86 2.81
CA SER A 714 -19.35 1.65 2.45
C SER A 714 -18.58 2.95 2.19
N TYR A 715 -19.24 4.00 1.69
CA TYR A 715 -18.59 5.23 1.21
C TYR A 715 -18.27 6.27 2.31
N SER A 716 -18.75 6.10 3.55
CA SER A 716 -18.54 7.08 4.63
C SER A 716 -17.44 6.71 5.62
N GLN A 717 -16.76 5.57 5.41
CA GLN A 717 -15.79 5.02 6.36
C GLN A 717 -14.46 5.76 6.33
N ARG A 718 -13.99 6.11 7.52
CA ARG A 718 -12.65 6.64 7.75
C ARG A 718 -11.90 5.80 8.76
N PHE A 719 -10.57 5.82 8.66
CA PHE A 719 -9.69 5.04 9.50
C PHE A 719 -8.72 5.95 10.26
N ALA A 720 -8.30 5.47 11.42
CA ALA A 720 -7.25 6.09 12.20
C ALA A 720 -6.52 5.03 13.03
N TYR A 721 -5.29 5.32 13.41
CA TYR A 721 -4.49 4.45 14.25
C TYR A 721 -3.71 5.22 15.31
N ARG A 722 -3.24 4.52 16.35
CA ARG A 722 -2.29 5.04 17.33
C ARG A 722 -1.44 3.93 17.93
N ILE A 723 -0.24 4.29 18.37
CA ILE A 723 0.62 3.43 19.18
C ILE A 723 0.49 3.89 20.63
N VAL A 724 -0.08 3.04 21.49
CA VAL A 724 -0.44 3.40 22.85
C VAL A 724 0.79 3.37 23.75
N LYS A 725 1.21 4.55 24.21
CA LYS A 725 2.16 4.71 25.33
C LYS A 725 1.41 4.95 26.64
N ASP A 726 0.34 5.74 26.58
CA ASP A 726 -0.60 6.10 27.66
C ASP A 726 -2.04 6.22 27.10
N GLU A 727 -3.05 6.43 27.96
CA GLU A 727 -4.46 6.53 27.51
C GLU A 727 -4.73 7.74 26.58
N ASN A 728 -3.92 8.80 26.69
CA ASN A 728 -4.07 10.07 25.96
C ASN A 728 -3.27 10.14 24.65
N SER A 729 -2.64 9.04 24.24
CA SER A 729 -1.85 8.99 23.01
C SER A 729 -2.72 9.39 21.79
N PRO A 730 -2.27 10.35 20.96
CA PRO A 730 -3.09 10.96 19.91
C PRO A 730 -3.38 9.99 18.77
N TRP A 731 -4.57 10.12 18.18
CA TRP A 731 -4.95 9.38 16.97
C TRP A 731 -4.36 10.03 15.73
N GLN A 732 -3.80 9.22 14.84
CA GLN A 732 -3.41 9.62 13.50
C GLN A 732 -4.52 9.24 12.52
N GLU A 733 -5.10 10.21 11.84
CA GLU A 733 -6.16 9.98 10.86
C GLU A 733 -5.57 9.58 9.51
N LEU A 734 -6.15 8.54 8.91
CA LEU A 734 -5.81 8.03 7.58
C LEU A 734 -6.81 8.49 6.51
N GLY A 735 -7.88 9.19 6.90
CA GLY A 735 -8.99 9.49 5.99
C GLY A 735 -9.62 8.18 5.51
N ASN A 736 -9.73 7.99 4.20
CA ASN A 736 -10.31 6.78 3.60
C ASN A 736 -9.26 5.68 3.36
N GLU A 737 -7.97 5.96 3.58
CA GLU A 737 -6.90 4.96 3.46
C GLU A 737 -6.99 3.95 4.60
N SER A 738 -6.89 2.67 4.28
CA SER A 738 -6.94 1.60 5.28
C SER A 738 -5.56 1.05 5.63
N THR A 739 -4.50 1.48 4.97
CA THR A 739 -3.14 0.96 5.17
C THR A 739 -2.23 2.02 5.79
N PHE A 740 -1.37 1.61 6.74
CA PHE A 740 -0.36 2.48 7.33
C PHE A 740 0.92 1.72 7.68
N ASN A 741 2.04 2.44 7.78
CA ASN A 741 3.35 1.88 8.09
C ASN A 741 3.81 2.28 9.48
N VAL A 742 4.43 1.33 10.18
CA VAL A 742 5.11 1.52 11.45
C VAL A 742 6.54 1.00 11.29
N SER A 743 7.51 1.90 11.21
CA SER A 743 8.92 1.57 10.95
C SER A 743 9.81 1.92 12.14
N ASN A 744 10.99 1.30 12.21
CA ASN A 744 12.03 1.54 13.23
C ASN A 744 11.57 1.29 14.68
N LEU A 745 10.76 0.25 14.92
CA LEU A 745 10.42 -0.15 16.28
C LEU A 745 11.66 -0.71 17.00
N SER A 746 12.00 -0.14 18.15
CA SER A 746 13.05 -0.69 19.03
C SER A 746 12.58 -1.99 19.69
N PRO A 747 13.48 -2.87 20.18
CA PRO A 747 13.06 -4.04 20.96
C PRO A 747 12.13 -3.66 22.12
N GLY A 748 10.99 -4.32 22.24
CA GLY A 748 9.94 -3.98 23.20
C GLY A 748 8.54 -4.44 22.80
N ASN A 749 7.56 -4.16 23.67
CA ASN A 749 6.15 -4.48 23.46
C ASN A 749 5.37 -3.23 23.07
N TYR A 750 4.67 -3.28 21.94
CA TYR A 750 3.88 -2.18 21.39
C TYR A 750 2.42 -2.57 21.30
N ARG A 751 1.53 -1.67 21.70
CA ARG A 751 0.07 -1.82 21.53
C ARG A 751 -0.39 -0.89 20.43
N VAL A 752 -0.69 -1.44 19.26
CA VAL A 752 -1.20 -0.69 18.12
C VAL A 752 -2.71 -0.76 18.14
N GLN A 753 -3.37 0.39 18.30
CA GLN A 753 -4.82 0.49 18.22
C GLN A 753 -5.21 1.07 16.86
N VAL A 754 -6.20 0.46 16.23
CA VAL A 754 -6.81 0.92 14.98
C VAL A 754 -8.28 1.18 15.22
N ARG A 755 -8.84 2.16 14.53
CA ARG A 755 -10.27 2.43 14.56
C ARG A 755 -10.82 2.73 13.19
N SER A 756 -12.09 2.40 13.01
CA SER A 756 -12.92 3.00 11.96
C SER A 756 -13.95 3.92 12.60
N PHE A 757 -14.35 4.97 11.89
CA PHE A 757 -15.43 5.91 12.24
C PHE A 757 -16.12 6.41 10.95
N SER A 758 -17.34 6.94 11.06
CA SER A 758 -18.03 7.55 9.91
C SER A 758 -17.95 9.07 9.97
N SER A 759 -17.79 9.71 8.81
CA SER A 759 -17.77 11.16 8.66
C SER A 759 -19.06 11.87 9.12
N ASN A 760 -20.18 11.16 9.18
CA ASN A 760 -21.50 11.68 9.57
C ASN A 760 -21.94 11.21 10.97
N ASN A 761 -21.01 10.71 11.80
CA ASN A 761 -21.25 10.23 13.17
C ASN A 761 -22.41 9.22 13.32
N ARG A 762 -22.76 8.46 12.27
CA ARG A 762 -23.84 7.46 12.32
C ARG A 762 -23.65 6.39 13.38
N TRP A 763 -22.40 6.07 13.73
CA TRP A 763 -22.08 4.99 14.64
C TRP A 763 -20.80 5.30 15.46
N PRO A 764 -20.65 4.72 16.68
CA PRO A 764 -19.51 4.98 17.55
C PRO A 764 -18.20 4.42 16.98
N ALA A 765 -17.08 5.10 17.18
CA ALA A 765 -15.77 4.61 16.73
C ALA A 765 -15.48 3.18 17.23
N GLN A 766 -15.05 2.32 16.32
CA GLN A 766 -14.80 0.90 16.60
C GLN A 766 -13.29 0.68 16.77
N ILE A 767 -12.82 0.44 17.99
CA ILE A 767 -11.40 0.28 18.29
C ILE A 767 -11.01 -1.22 18.32
N LYS A 768 -9.91 -1.57 17.66
CA LYS A 768 -9.24 -2.88 17.75
C LYS A 768 -7.78 -2.70 18.10
N GLU A 769 -7.21 -3.69 18.77
CA GLU A 769 -5.83 -3.66 19.26
C GLU A 769 -5.04 -4.86 18.73
N LEU A 770 -3.80 -4.59 18.32
CA LEU A 770 -2.77 -5.55 17.92
C LEU A 770 -1.53 -5.34 18.79
N ASN A 771 -1.07 -6.40 19.44
CA ASN A 771 0.15 -6.39 20.25
C ASN A 771 1.33 -6.84 19.38
N ILE A 772 2.39 -6.03 19.31
CA ILE A 772 3.61 -6.33 18.56
C ILE A 772 4.77 -6.44 19.56
N ALA A 773 5.40 -7.62 19.65
CA ALA A 773 6.56 -7.86 20.50
C ALA A 773 7.82 -8.00 19.64
N VAL A 774 8.72 -7.01 19.71
CA VAL A 774 10.02 -7.02 19.02
C VAL A 774 11.09 -7.55 19.98
N LEU A 775 11.58 -8.77 19.73
CA LEU A 775 12.60 -9.42 20.55
C LEU A 775 13.96 -8.73 20.39
N PRO A 776 14.78 -8.63 21.46
CA PRO A 776 16.12 -8.09 21.34
C PRO A 776 17.06 -9.04 20.59
N PRO A 777 18.22 -8.55 20.13
CA PRO A 777 19.25 -9.40 19.54
C PRO A 777 19.77 -10.44 20.51
N PHE A 778 20.10 -11.65 20.02
CA PHE A 778 20.58 -12.75 20.85
C PHE A 778 21.82 -12.39 21.69
N TRP A 779 22.66 -11.46 21.24
CA TRP A 779 23.85 -11.03 21.98
C TRP A 779 23.57 -10.09 23.16
N LYS A 780 22.33 -9.59 23.27
CA LYS A 780 21.85 -8.82 24.44
C LYS A 780 21.10 -9.70 25.44
N GLU A 781 20.86 -10.97 25.10
CA GLU A 781 20.19 -11.92 26.00
C GLU A 781 21.12 -12.39 27.12
N GLY A 782 20.55 -12.59 28.31
CA GLY A 782 21.33 -12.90 29.52
C GLY A 782 22.18 -14.17 29.42
N TRP A 783 21.71 -15.18 28.69
CA TRP A 783 22.46 -16.43 28.49
C TRP A 783 23.72 -16.22 27.65
N PHE A 784 23.66 -15.39 26.60
CA PHE A 784 24.82 -15.13 25.73
C PHE A 784 25.85 -14.27 26.46
N VAL A 785 25.39 -13.25 27.18
CA VAL A 785 26.24 -12.46 28.09
C VAL A 785 26.90 -13.37 29.13
N GLY A 786 26.16 -14.33 29.69
CA GLY A 786 26.69 -15.34 30.61
C GLY A 786 27.76 -16.24 29.99
N ILE A 787 27.58 -16.70 28.75
CA ILE A 787 28.59 -17.46 28.01
C ILE A 787 29.83 -16.60 27.76
N MET A 788 29.68 -15.34 27.36
CA MET A 788 30.82 -14.44 27.13
C MET A 788 31.60 -14.17 28.42
N ILE A 789 30.91 -14.01 29.55
CA ILE A 789 31.54 -13.92 30.88
C ILE A 789 32.27 -15.23 31.21
N GLY A 790 31.64 -16.38 30.97
CA GLY A 790 32.26 -17.70 31.16
C GLY A 790 33.50 -17.92 30.31
N LEU A 791 33.47 -17.55 29.03
CA LEU A 791 34.60 -17.60 28.11
C LEU A 791 35.73 -16.65 28.54
N ALA A 792 35.39 -15.44 29.02
CA ALA A 792 36.37 -14.50 29.56
C ALA A 792 37.04 -15.05 30.84
N LEU A 793 36.25 -15.64 31.75
CA LEU A 793 36.77 -16.31 32.95
C LEU A 793 37.61 -17.55 32.61
N MET A 794 37.22 -18.33 31.60
CA MET A 794 37.98 -19.48 31.11
C MET A 794 39.28 -19.02 30.44
N ALA A 795 39.26 -17.98 29.62
CA ALA A 795 40.45 -17.39 29.03
C ALA A 795 41.40 -16.84 30.11
N LEU A 796 40.85 -16.18 31.14
CA LEU A 796 41.61 -15.73 32.30
C LEU A 796 42.20 -16.90 33.08
N TYR A 797 41.42 -17.96 33.31
CA TYR A 797 41.90 -19.18 33.95
C TYR A 797 43.00 -19.86 33.14
N LEU A 798 42.82 -20.02 31.83
CA LEU A 798 43.81 -20.58 30.92
C LEU A 798 45.07 -19.72 30.85
N PHE A 799 44.93 -18.39 30.88
CA PHE A 799 46.06 -17.45 30.93
C PHE A 799 46.83 -17.59 32.25
N VAL A 800 46.13 -17.65 33.39
CA VAL A 800 46.75 -17.88 34.70
C VAL A 800 47.43 -19.25 34.72
N HIS A 801 46.77 -20.29 34.22
CA HIS A 801 47.28 -21.65 34.19
C HIS A 801 48.52 -21.77 33.28
N TRP A 802 48.47 -21.16 32.10
CA TRP A 802 49.60 -21.03 31.17
C TRP A 802 50.77 -20.30 31.84
N ARG A 803 50.52 -19.16 32.50
CA ARG A 803 51.54 -18.42 33.25
C ARG A 803 52.18 -19.26 34.36
N THR A 804 51.39 -20.02 35.11
CA THR A 804 51.91 -20.90 36.18
C THR A 804 52.72 -22.06 35.63
N ASN A 805 52.37 -22.60 34.47
CA ASN A 805 53.11 -23.68 33.82
C ASN A 805 54.42 -23.17 33.17
N VAL A 806 54.43 -21.95 32.65
CA VAL A 806 55.66 -21.26 32.21
C VAL A 806 56.60 -21.00 33.39
N ALA A 807 56.07 -20.67 34.57
CA ALA A 807 56.88 -20.49 35.78
C ALA A 807 57.50 -21.81 36.29
N ARG A 808 56.73 -22.91 36.32
CA ARG A 808 57.22 -24.24 36.76
C ARG A 808 58.25 -24.87 35.81
N LYS A 809 58.14 -24.62 34.49
CA LYS A 809 59.17 -25.06 33.52
C LYS A 809 60.52 -24.38 33.75
N LYS A 810 60.53 -23.11 34.17
CA LYS A 810 61.76 -22.35 34.47
C LYS A 810 62.50 -22.84 35.73
N GLU A 811 61.82 -23.50 36.66
CA GLU A 811 62.45 -24.04 37.88
C GLU A 811 63.11 -25.40 37.67
N MET A 812 62.52 -26.29 36.87
CA MET A 812 63.07 -27.63 36.62
C MET A 812 64.21 -27.64 35.59
N GLU A 813 64.24 -26.69 34.65
CA GLU A 813 65.37 -26.54 33.71
C GLU A 813 66.63 -26.00 34.40
N LYS A 814 66.51 -25.27 35.52
CA LYS A 814 67.65 -24.64 36.19
C LYS A 814 68.62 -25.64 36.83
N THR A 815 68.11 -26.74 37.39
CA THR A 815 68.89 -27.67 38.22
C THR A 815 69.61 -28.79 37.44
N HIS A 816 69.15 -29.14 36.24
CA HIS A 816 69.83 -30.16 35.41
C HIS A 816 70.90 -29.55 34.47
N ILE A 817 70.78 -28.25 34.19
CA ILE A 817 71.59 -27.51 33.24
C ILE A 817 72.92 -27.00 33.84
N GLU A 818 73.01 -26.79 35.15
CA GLU A 818 74.21 -26.20 35.80
C GLU A 818 75.47 -27.09 35.75
N LYS A 819 75.32 -28.42 35.62
CA LYS A 819 76.45 -29.35 35.72
C LYS A 819 77.10 -29.74 34.39
N LEU A 820 76.40 -29.59 33.27
CA LEU A 820 76.91 -29.87 31.92
C LEU A 820 77.31 -28.58 31.16
N LYS A 821 76.91 -27.40 31.66
CA LYS A 821 77.22 -26.11 31.05
C LYS A 821 78.63 -25.59 31.30
N ALA A 822 79.33 -26.00 32.36
CA ALA A 822 80.54 -25.29 32.80
C ALA A 822 81.72 -25.31 31.80
N ASP A 823 81.93 -26.40 31.05
CA ASP A 823 83.07 -26.52 30.13
C ASP A 823 82.74 -26.13 28.67
N ASP A 824 81.48 -26.29 28.23
CA ASP A 824 81.03 -25.82 26.91
C ASP A 824 80.74 -24.30 26.92
N TYR A 825 80.36 -23.74 28.10
CA TYR A 825 80.14 -22.31 28.27
C TYR A 825 81.40 -21.49 28.02
N LYS A 826 82.62 -21.96 28.27
CA LYS A 826 83.78 -21.06 28.13
C LYS A 826 84.05 -20.65 26.68
N ASN A 827 83.85 -21.56 25.72
CA ASN A 827 84.03 -21.30 24.29
C ASN A 827 82.78 -20.69 23.64
N GLN A 828 81.57 -21.11 24.06
CA GLN A 828 80.32 -20.45 23.63
C GLN A 828 80.18 -19.04 24.19
N PHE A 829 80.61 -18.78 25.42
CA PHE A 829 80.49 -17.47 26.07
C PHE A 829 81.36 -16.41 25.38
N GLU A 830 82.55 -16.75 24.89
CA GLU A 830 83.37 -15.80 24.12
C GLU A 830 82.77 -15.55 22.71
N LEU A 831 82.27 -16.58 22.03
CA LEU A 831 81.54 -16.44 20.75
C LEU A 831 80.22 -15.65 20.93
N GLU A 832 79.45 -15.89 21.99
CA GLU A 832 78.24 -15.13 22.34
C GLU A 832 78.58 -13.70 22.73
N HIS A 833 79.67 -13.45 23.46
CA HIS A 833 80.06 -12.09 23.86
C HIS A 833 80.51 -11.25 22.65
N ILE A 834 81.24 -11.86 21.69
CA ILE A 834 81.60 -11.20 20.42
C ILE A 834 80.36 -11.04 19.53
N SER A 835 79.53 -12.08 19.35
CA SER A 835 78.28 -12.03 18.59
C SER A 835 77.31 -11.00 19.15
N HIS A 836 77.17 -10.91 20.47
CA HIS A 836 76.35 -9.91 21.16
C HIS A 836 76.95 -8.51 21.01
N TYR A 837 78.26 -8.35 21.11
CA TYR A 837 78.92 -7.05 20.85
C TYR A 837 78.63 -6.54 19.44
N PHE A 838 78.91 -7.34 18.40
CA PHE A 838 78.65 -6.95 17.02
C PHE A 838 77.14 -6.81 16.75
N SER A 839 76.28 -7.69 17.27
CA SER A 839 74.81 -7.56 17.15
C SER A 839 74.30 -6.27 17.82
N SER A 840 74.86 -5.89 18.98
CA SER A 840 74.51 -4.65 19.68
C SER A 840 75.00 -3.40 18.93
N SER A 841 76.22 -3.44 18.37
CA SER A 841 76.76 -2.34 17.54
C SER A 841 75.94 -2.13 16.27
N LEU A 842 75.49 -3.23 15.65
CA LEU A 842 74.68 -3.23 14.44
C LEU A 842 73.21 -2.88 14.69
N ALA A 843 72.66 -3.10 15.89
CA ALA A 843 71.24 -2.92 16.19
C ALA A 843 70.71 -1.51 15.87
N GLY A 844 71.56 -0.48 16.04
CA GLY A 844 71.20 0.92 15.79
C GLY A 844 71.51 1.45 14.38
N LYS A 845 72.25 0.71 13.55
CA LYS A 845 72.70 1.18 12.22
C LYS A 845 71.58 1.00 11.19
N LYS A 846 71.37 2.02 10.36
CA LYS A 846 70.21 2.08 9.44
C LYS A 846 70.59 2.09 7.97
N THR A 847 71.87 2.28 7.64
CA THR A 847 72.36 2.28 6.25
C THR A 847 73.43 1.21 6.05
N GLN A 848 73.58 0.76 4.80
CA GLN A 848 74.60 -0.23 4.43
C GLN A 848 76.01 0.29 4.73
N ASP A 849 76.31 1.54 4.41
CA ASP A 849 77.64 2.11 4.63
C ASP A 849 77.97 2.23 6.13
N GLU A 850 77.01 2.63 6.98
CA GLU A 850 77.19 2.67 8.43
C GLU A 850 77.51 1.29 9.02
N VAL A 851 76.91 0.23 8.48
CA VAL A 851 77.17 -1.16 8.89
C VAL A 851 78.57 -1.59 8.48
N LEU A 852 78.95 -1.38 7.22
CA LEU A 852 80.25 -1.82 6.69
C LEU A 852 81.42 -1.09 7.35
N TRP A 853 81.31 0.23 7.56
CA TRP A 853 82.36 1.02 8.21
C TRP A 853 82.51 0.71 9.71
N ASP A 854 81.41 0.52 10.42
CA ASP A 854 81.43 0.19 11.85
C ASP A 854 82.08 -1.17 12.08
N VAL A 855 81.83 -2.15 11.21
CA VAL A 855 82.44 -3.47 11.31
C VAL A 855 83.93 -3.39 11.01
N ALA A 856 84.35 -2.76 9.91
CA ALA A 856 85.77 -2.66 9.55
C ALA A 856 86.60 -2.00 10.67
N ALA A 857 86.07 -0.92 11.27
CA ALA A 857 86.71 -0.24 12.39
C ALA A 857 86.76 -1.08 13.67
N ASN A 858 85.68 -1.79 14.00
CA ASN A 858 85.60 -2.63 15.20
C ASN A 858 86.43 -3.92 15.09
N LEU A 859 86.56 -4.51 13.91
CA LEU A 859 87.41 -5.68 13.69
C LEU A 859 88.88 -5.36 14.01
N ILE A 860 89.38 -4.21 13.56
CA ILE A 860 90.73 -3.75 13.91
C ILE A 860 90.84 -3.40 15.40
N GLY A 861 89.92 -2.58 15.91
CA GLY A 861 90.00 -2.08 17.28
C GLY A 861 89.79 -3.14 18.37
N LYS A 862 89.10 -4.25 18.06
CA LYS A 862 88.74 -5.29 19.04
C LYS A 862 89.46 -6.61 18.83
N MET A 863 89.75 -6.99 17.57
CA MET A 863 90.45 -8.24 17.25
C MET A 863 91.95 -8.03 17.02
N ASN A 864 92.45 -6.79 17.11
CA ASN A 864 93.85 -6.43 16.94
C ASN A 864 94.40 -6.80 15.55
N TYR A 865 93.57 -6.67 14.52
CA TYR A 865 93.98 -6.85 13.12
C TYR A 865 94.66 -5.57 12.60
N VAL A 866 95.55 -5.69 11.62
CA VAL A 866 96.35 -4.55 11.13
C VAL A 866 95.66 -3.83 9.98
N ASP A 867 95.03 -4.58 9.08
CA ASP A 867 94.28 -4.04 7.95
C ASP A 867 92.98 -4.83 7.74
N CYS A 868 91.89 -4.12 7.41
CA CYS A 868 90.58 -4.71 7.15
C CYS A 868 89.84 -3.94 6.06
N ILE A 869 89.53 -4.64 4.97
CA ILE A 869 88.83 -4.12 3.81
C ILE A 869 87.57 -4.95 3.58
N ILE A 870 86.46 -4.27 3.33
CA ILE A 870 85.18 -4.90 3.00
C ILE A 870 84.73 -4.51 1.60
N TYR A 871 84.52 -5.53 0.78
CA TYR A 871 84.10 -5.42 -0.60
C TYR A 871 82.61 -5.71 -0.75
N SER A 872 81.91 -5.02 -1.65
CA SER A 872 80.54 -5.33 -2.04
C SER A 872 80.33 -5.14 -3.54
N TRP A 873 79.26 -5.71 -4.09
CA TRP A 873 78.95 -5.60 -5.51
C TRP A 873 78.75 -4.14 -5.96
N ASN A 874 79.16 -3.86 -7.20
CA ASN A 874 78.71 -2.68 -7.93
C ASN A 874 77.26 -2.84 -8.42
N ASP A 875 76.67 -1.76 -8.96
CA ASP A 875 75.24 -1.71 -9.29
C ASP A 875 74.80 -2.76 -10.32
N ASP A 876 75.70 -3.21 -11.22
CA ASP A 876 75.43 -4.25 -12.23
C ASP A 876 75.84 -5.67 -11.79
N LYS A 877 76.38 -5.84 -10.58
CA LYS A 877 76.86 -7.10 -9.99
C LYS A 877 77.91 -7.85 -10.83
N THR A 878 78.73 -7.15 -11.60
CA THR A 878 79.80 -7.78 -12.39
C THR A 878 81.15 -7.81 -11.68
N LYS A 879 81.40 -6.87 -10.75
CA LYS A 879 82.64 -6.75 -9.99
C LYS A 879 82.36 -6.32 -8.55
N MET A 880 83.23 -6.71 -7.63
CA MET A 880 83.18 -6.18 -6.27
C MET A 880 84.12 -4.99 -6.12
N VAL A 881 83.62 -3.95 -5.45
CA VAL A 881 84.34 -2.71 -5.18
C VAL A 881 84.51 -2.52 -3.67
N GLN A 882 85.59 -1.88 -3.28
CA GLN A 882 85.86 -1.54 -1.88
C GLN A 882 84.79 -0.56 -1.38
N LYS A 883 84.08 -0.92 -0.30
CA LYS A 883 83.02 -0.09 0.30
C LYS A 883 83.39 0.46 1.68
N ALA A 884 84.23 -0.25 2.41
CA ALA A 884 84.81 0.22 3.66
C ALA A 884 86.24 -0.32 3.80
N ALA A 885 87.16 0.51 4.27
CA ALA A 885 88.54 0.12 4.55
C ALA A 885 89.01 0.87 5.79
N TYR A 886 89.56 0.15 6.76
CA TYR A 886 90.08 0.72 7.99
C TYR A 886 91.49 0.15 8.20
N GLY A 887 92.47 1.00 8.50
CA GLY A 887 93.89 0.65 8.40
C GLY A 887 94.74 1.84 7.92
N PRO A 888 96.01 1.64 7.53
CA PRO A 888 96.92 2.72 7.11
C PRO A 888 96.40 3.61 5.97
N LYS A 889 95.38 3.15 5.21
CA LYS A 889 94.72 3.86 4.10
C LYS A 889 93.42 4.60 4.44
N GLY A 890 92.88 4.54 5.67
CA GLY A 890 91.46 4.83 5.92
C GLY A 890 91.08 6.18 6.55
N LYS A 891 91.01 7.27 5.76
CA LYS A 891 89.98 8.32 5.94
C LYS A 891 89.03 8.27 4.73
N PRO A 892 87.71 8.48 4.89
CA PRO A 892 86.73 8.31 3.80
C PRO A 892 87.06 9.10 2.53
N GLU A 893 87.77 10.22 2.68
CA GLU A 893 88.15 11.14 1.60
C GLU A 893 89.19 10.58 0.61
N TYR A 894 89.90 9.48 0.91
CA TYR A 894 90.97 8.93 0.05
C TYR A 894 90.53 7.73 -0.84
N ILE A 895 89.31 7.21 -0.67
CA ILE A 895 88.81 6.04 -1.43
C ILE A 895 88.32 6.42 -2.85
N SER A 896 88.23 7.72 -3.17
CA SER A 896 87.71 8.19 -4.47
C SER A 896 88.74 8.41 -5.58
N GLU A 897 90.04 8.19 -5.36
CA GLU A 897 91.08 8.46 -6.38
C GLU A 897 91.84 7.23 -6.91
N GLN A 898 91.66 6.03 -6.33
CA GLN A 898 92.12 4.75 -6.92
C GLN A 898 91.09 3.64 -6.67
N PHE A 899 90.34 3.23 -7.70
CA PHE A 899 89.37 2.14 -7.62
C PHE A 899 90.09 0.80 -7.77
N PHE A 900 90.22 0.04 -6.68
CA PHE A 900 90.61 -1.37 -6.73
C PHE A 900 89.34 -2.22 -6.85
N ASP A 901 89.04 -2.70 -8.05
CA ASP A 901 87.94 -3.61 -8.33
C ASP A 901 88.43 -5.06 -8.46
N VAL A 902 87.63 -5.99 -7.93
CA VAL A 902 87.98 -7.41 -7.94
C VAL A 902 86.89 -8.19 -8.69
N SER A 903 87.30 -8.84 -9.78
CA SER A 903 86.46 -9.79 -10.50
C SER A 903 86.58 -11.21 -9.90
N PRO A 904 85.56 -12.07 -10.07
CA PRO A 904 85.64 -13.47 -9.64
C PRO A 904 86.89 -14.18 -10.18
N GLY A 905 87.56 -14.98 -9.35
CA GLY A 905 88.79 -15.72 -9.68
C GLY A 905 90.10 -14.90 -9.65
N GLN A 906 90.02 -13.58 -9.47
CA GLN A 906 91.19 -12.69 -9.49
C GLN A 906 91.75 -12.41 -8.09
N GLY A 907 92.93 -12.97 -7.78
CA GLY A 907 93.59 -12.81 -6.47
C GLY A 907 92.90 -13.58 -5.33
N VAL A 908 93.32 -13.35 -4.09
CA VAL A 908 92.79 -14.06 -2.90
C VAL A 908 91.30 -13.75 -2.69
N VAL A 909 90.93 -12.47 -2.70
CA VAL A 909 89.52 -12.02 -2.63
C VAL A 909 88.69 -12.60 -3.78
N GLY A 910 89.19 -12.57 -5.02
CA GLY A 910 88.48 -13.13 -6.18
C GLY A 910 88.27 -14.64 -6.10
N HIS A 911 89.22 -15.38 -5.51
CA HIS A 911 89.07 -16.81 -5.26
C HIS A 911 87.94 -17.09 -4.25
N VAL A 912 87.82 -16.27 -3.20
CA VAL A 912 86.71 -16.39 -2.24
C VAL A 912 85.37 -15.97 -2.85
N ILE A 913 85.35 -15.01 -3.79
CA ILE A 913 84.14 -14.69 -4.57
C ILE A 913 83.66 -15.90 -5.39
N GLU A 914 84.58 -16.62 -6.03
CA GLU A 914 84.26 -17.77 -6.90
C GLU A 914 83.88 -19.02 -6.10
N THR A 915 84.64 -19.33 -5.04
CA THR A 915 84.44 -20.54 -4.24
C THR A 915 83.39 -20.39 -3.14
N ARG A 916 83.14 -19.16 -2.68
CA ARG A 916 82.27 -18.84 -1.53
C ARG A 916 82.64 -19.56 -0.23
N GLN A 917 83.89 -19.98 -0.10
CA GLN A 917 84.42 -20.60 1.11
C GLN A 917 85.46 -19.68 1.76
N PRO A 918 85.49 -19.57 3.10
CA PRO A 918 86.52 -18.79 3.77
C PRO A 918 87.90 -19.36 3.48
N LEU A 919 88.88 -18.47 3.31
CA LEU A 919 90.25 -18.83 3.01
C LEU A 919 91.18 -18.23 4.06
N LEU A 920 91.97 -19.09 4.68
CA LEU A 920 93.02 -18.71 5.63
C LEU A 920 94.38 -18.99 5.01
N ILE A 921 95.18 -17.93 4.85
CA ILE A 921 96.54 -18.01 4.35
C ILE A 921 97.48 -17.67 5.50
N LYS A 922 98.13 -18.71 6.01
CA LYS A 922 99.10 -18.60 7.12
C LYS A 922 100.42 -17.95 6.69
N ASP A 923 100.84 -18.06 5.43
CA ASP A 923 102.04 -17.40 4.90
C ASP A 923 101.83 -17.00 3.43
N THR A 924 101.50 -15.74 3.18
CA THR A 924 101.13 -15.21 1.85
C THR A 924 102.26 -15.29 0.82
N ARG A 925 103.54 -15.32 1.24
CA ARG A 925 104.70 -15.50 0.33
C ARG A 925 104.66 -16.81 -0.44
N LYS A 926 103.90 -17.78 0.06
CA LYS A 926 103.77 -19.12 -0.52
C LYS A 926 102.50 -19.27 -1.34
N ASP A 927 101.62 -18.28 -1.36
CA ASP A 927 100.37 -18.32 -2.13
C ASP A 927 100.49 -17.48 -3.40
N SER A 928 100.42 -18.15 -4.55
CA SER A 928 100.55 -17.49 -5.86
C SER A 928 99.38 -16.56 -6.20
N ARG A 929 98.27 -16.61 -5.45
CA ARG A 929 97.11 -15.74 -5.62
C ARG A 929 97.26 -14.42 -4.86
N TYR A 930 98.21 -14.32 -3.93
CA TYR A 930 98.44 -13.09 -3.17
C TYR A 930 98.88 -11.96 -4.10
N ARG A 931 98.21 -10.82 -3.99
CA ARG A 931 98.50 -9.64 -4.79
C ARG A 931 98.75 -8.47 -3.84
N VAL A 932 99.95 -7.91 -3.93
CA VAL A 932 100.29 -6.72 -3.16
C VAL A 932 99.53 -5.53 -3.75
N ASP A 933 98.59 -4.97 -3.00
CA ASP A 933 97.93 -3.70 -3.32
C ASP A 933 98.82 -2.53 -2.84
N ASP A 934 99.22 -2.51 -1.57
CA ASP A 934 100.04 -1.44 -0.98
C ASP A 934 101.29 -1.91 -0.21
N ALA A 935 101.12 -2.81 0.75
CA ALA A 935 102.19 -3.29 1.61
C ALA A 935 102.15 -4.82 1.64
N PHE A 936 103.33 -5.45 1.63
CA PHE A 936 103.40 -6.90 1.68
C PHE A 936 103.06 -7.40 3.09
N ARG A 937 101.93 -8.09 3.26
CA ARG A 937 101.54 -8.74 4.53
C ARG A 937 101.87 -10.21 4.52
N LEU A 938 102.09 -10.81 5.70
CA LEU A 938 102.57 -12.19 5.82
C LEU A 938 101.45 -13.19 6.12
N SER A 939 100.29 -12.76 6.61
CA SER A 939 99.13 -13.63 6.78
C SER A 939 97.85 -12.88 6.40
N GLU A 940 96.93 -13.58 5.76
CA GLU A 940 95.67 -13.03 5.25
C GLU A 940 94.53 -14.00 5.57
N ILE A 941 93.39 -13.45 5.98
CA ILE A 941 92.15 -14.19 6.19
C ILE A 941 91.03 -13.47 5.43
N CYS A 942 90.36 -14.24 4.57
CA CYS A 942 89.35 -13.72 3.67
C CYS A 942 88.07 -14.55 3.81
N VAL A 943 86.96 -13.91 4.18
CA VAL A 943 85.70 -14.57 4.57
C VAL A 943 84.53 -13.99 3.78
N PRO A 944 83.68 -14.84 3.16
CA PRO A 944 82.55 -14.36 2.38
C PRO A 944 81.36 -13.95 3.27
N ILE A 945 80.75 -12.82 2.94
CA ILE A 945 79.48 -12.37 3.52
C ILE A 945 78.36 -12.97 2.66
N VAL A 946 77.76 -14.06 3.13
CA VAL A 946 76.71 -14.80 2.40
C VAL A 946 75.40 -14.77 3.19
N HIS A 947 74.28 -14.61 2.49
CA HIS A 947 72.94 -14.77 3.06
C HIS A 947 72.06 -15.57 2.09
N ASN A 948 71.51 -16.71 2.53
CA ASN A 948 70.70 -17.63 1.71
C ASN A 948 71.32 -17.93 0.32
N ASP A 949 72.58 -18.37 0.31
CA ASP A 949 73.37 -18.65 -0.89
C ASP A 949 73.64 -17.45 -1.83
N GLU A 950 73.22 -16.23 -1.47
CA GLU A 950 73.60 -14.99 -2.16
C GLU A 950 74.88 -14.42 -1.51
N LEU A 951 75.93 -14.26 -2.31
CA LEU A 951 77.16 -13.57 -1.89
C LEU A 951 76.92 -12.05 -1.92
N LEU A 952 76.99 -11.38 -0.76
CA LEU A 952 76.72 -9.96 -0.60
C LEU A 952 77.98 -9.09 -0.54
N GLY A 953 79.10 -9.68 -0.14
CA GLY A 953 80.39 -9.00 -0.01
C GLY A 953 81.47 -9.93 0.52
N ILE A 954 82.68 -9.40 0.70
CA ILE A 954 83.84 -10.13 1.24
C ILE A 954 84.49 -9.29 2.33
N ILE A 955 84.82 -9.92 3.47
CA ILE A 955 85.69 -9.33 4.49
C ILE A 955 87.08 -9.87 4.24
N ASP A 956 88.01 -8.96 4.03
CA ASP A 956 89.42 -9.25 3.81
C ASP A 956 90.23 -8.61 4.93
N SER A 957 91.13 -9.36 5.56
CA SER A 957 91.92 -8.87 6.68
C SER A 957 93.33 -9.45 6.66
N GLU A 958 94.32 -8.59 6.91
CA GLU A 958 95.72 -8.93 6.76
C GLU A 958 96.54 -8.59 8.01
N HIS A 959 97.66 -9.29 8.20
CA HIS A 959 98.60 -9.09 9.30
C HIS A 959 100.06 -9.25 8.88
N ASP A 960 100.95 -8.51 9.56
CA ASP A 960 102.40 -8.50 9.34
C ASP A 960 103.15 -9.74 9.83
N LEU A 961 102.49 -10.66 10.53
CA LEU A 961 103.11 -11.84 11.13
C LEU A 961 102.59 -13.09 10.41
N PRO A 962 103.46 -14.06 10.06
CA PRO A 962 103.01 -15.32 9.51
C PRO A 962 102.35 -16.18 10.61
N ASP A 963 101.38 -17.00 10.21
CA ASP A 963 100.56 -17.91 11.04
C ASP A 963 99.80 -17.18 12.17
N TYR A 964 99.46 -15.91 11.95
CA TYR A 964 98.76 -15.09 12.93
C TYR A 964 97.29 -15.51 13.09
N PHE A 965 96.58 -15.68 11.97
CA PHE A 965 95.18 -16.09 11.98
C PHE A 965 95.04 -17.61 12.14
N THR A 966 94.07 -18.03 12.94
CA THR A 966 93.79 -19.44 13.28
C THR A 966 92.40 -19.88 12.80
N GLU A 967 92.10 -21.18 12.86
CA GLU A 967 90.74 -21.72 12.59
C GLU A 967 89.67 -21.08 13.49
N ARG A 968 90.04 -20.64 14.69
CA ARG A 968 89.18 -19.90 15.60
C ARG A 968 88.79 -18.53 15.01
N ASP A 969 89.72 -17.84 14.36
CA ASP A 969 89.47 -16.55 13.71
C ASP A 969 88.54 -16.71 12.49
N ILE A 970 88.65 -17.82 11.76
CA ILE A 970 87.70 -18.17 10.69
C ILE A 970 86.29 -18.30 11.27
N GLN A 971 86.11 -19.03 12.38
CA GLN A 971 84.79 -19.22 13.00
C GLN A 971 84.18 -17.91 13.50
N ILE A 972 85.00 -17.03 14.09
CA ILE A 972 84.56 -15.72 14.58
C ILE A 972 84.19 -14.81 13.39
N LEU A 973 85.05 -14.69 12.39
CA LEU A 973 84.79 -13.86 11.21
C LEU A 973 83.63 -14.38 10.37
N THR A 974 83.44 -15.68 10.27
CA THR A 974 82.27 -16.27 9.58
C THR A 974 80.97 -15.97 10.32
N THR A 975 81.01 -16.00 11.66
CA THR A 975 79.87 -15.61 12.49
C THR A 975 79.54 -14.13 12.29
N ILE A 976 80.56 -13.26 12.30
CA ILE A 976 80.40 -11.82 12.05
C ILE A 976 79.88 -11.57 10.63
N ALA A 977 80.44 -12.23 9.61
CA ALA A 977 80.00 -12.13 8.22
C ALA A 977 78.52 -12.53 8.06
N THR A 978 78.07 -13.58 8.77
CA THR A 978 76.66 -13.99 8.79
C THR A 978 75.76 -12.93 9.43
N LEU A 979 76.19 -12.35 10.56
CA LEU A 979 75.45 -11.26 11.24
C LEU A 979 75.31 -10.02 10.34
N ILE A 980 76.39 -9.66 9.64
CA ILE A 980 76.39 -8.56 8.67
C ILE A 980 75.46 -8.87 7.51
N GLY A 981 75.56 -10.07 6.91
CA GLY A 981 74.70 -10.48 5.80
C GLY A 981 73.22 -10.40 6.16
N ASN A 982 72.86 -10.90 7.36
CA ASN A 982 71.51 -10.79 7.91
C ASN A 982 71.08 -9.33 8.10
N LYS A 983 71.95 -8.47 8.66
CA LYS A 983 71.62 -7.07 8.89
C LYS A 983 71.49 -6.28 7.59
N LEU A 984 72.34 -6.52 6.60
CA LEU A 984 72.26 -5.88 5.28
C LEU A 984 70.95 -6.26 4.57
N LYS A 985 70.56 -7.55 4.60
CA LYS A 985 69.27 -7.99 4.05
C LYS A 985 68.06 -7.53 4.88
N GLN A 986 68.20 -7.42 6.19
CA GLN A 986 67.19 -6.80 7.03
C GLN A 986 66.99 -5.34 6.63
N ILE A 987 68.06 -4.54 6.49
CA ILE A 987 67.97 -3.14 6.05
C ILE A 987 67.37 -3.03 4.65
N GLU A 988 67.77 -3.88 3.69
CA GLU A 988 67.20 -3.93 2.34
C GLU A 988 65.70 -4.29 2.37
N SER A 989 65.32 -5.31 3.15
CA SER A 989 63.93 -5.76 3.28
C SER A 989 63.06 -4.75 4.02
N GLU A 990 63.53 -4.13 5.10
CA GLU A 990 62.84 -3.07 5.84
C GLU A 990 62.62 -1.84 4.97
N ARG A 991 63.62 -1.44 4.17
CA ARG A 991 63.48 -0.35 3.20
C ARG A 991 62.44 -0.70 2.13
N SER A 992 62.46 -1.93 1.60
CA SER A 992 61.47 -2.39 0.62
C SER A 992 60.06 -2.49 1.22
N LEU A 993 59.95 -2.91 2.49
CA LEU A 993 58.70 -3.11 3.21
C LEU A 993 58.10 -1.79 3.66
N GLU A 994 58.92 -0.82 4.04
CA GLU A 994 58.47 0.53 4.39
C GLU A 994 57.96 1.27 3.16
N VAL A 995 58.63 1.14 2.00
CA VAL A 995 58.13 1.64 0.72
C VAL A 995 56.81 0.97 0.36
N LYS A 996 56.73 -0.38 0.41
CA LYS A 996 55.50 -1.12 0.11
C LYS A 996 54.37 -0.86 1.12
N ARG A 997 54.66 -0.67 2.41
CA ARG A 997 53.66 -0.34 3.43
C ARG A 997 53.13 1.07 3.27
N LYS A 998 54.01 2.04 2.97
CA LYS A 998 53.57 3.39 2.61
C LYS A 998 52.71 3.33 1.36
N GLU A 999 53.17 2.70 0.28
CA GLU A 999 52.35 2.53 -0.94
C GLU A 999 51.00 1.86 -0.67
N LEU A 1000 50.95 0.75 0.07
CA LEU A 1000 49.71 0.02 0.36
C LEU A 1000 48.75 0.80 1.26
N ALA A 1001 49.27 1.48 2.29
CA ALA A 1001 48.46 2.31 3.19
C ALA A 1001 47.87 3.51 2.44
N THR A 1002 48.71 4.23 1.66
CA THR A 1002 48.22 5.34 0.83
C THR A 1002 47.24 4.85 -0.24
N THR A 1003 47.47 3.69 -0.86
CA THR A 1003 46.56 3.13 -1.87
C THR A 1003 45.23 2.69 -1.26
N ASN A 1004 45.22 2.09 -0.07
CA ASN A 1004 43.99 1.67 0.60
C ASN A 1004 43.18 2.84 1.15
N GLU A 1005 43.85 3.86 1.69
CA GLU A 1005 43.19 5.09 2.14
C GLU A 1005 42.60 5.85 0.93
N GLN A 1006 43.37 5.99 -0.16
CA GLN A 1006 42.87 6.54 -1.42
C GLN A 1006 41.75 5.70 -2.04
N LEU A 1007 41.78 4.37 -1.96
CA LEU A 1007 40.73 3.50 -2.49
C LEU A 1007 39.43 3.59 -1.67
N ALA A 1008 39.55 3.65 -0.34
CA ALA A 1008 38.41 3.80 0.55
C ALA A 1008 37.78 5.18 0.40
N GLU A 1009 38.59 6.24 0.40
CA GLU A 1009 38.15 7.62 0.21
C GLU A 1009 37.60 7.85 -1.20
N ALA A 1010 38.22 7.27 -2.25
CA ALA A 1010 37.69 7.32 -3.62
C ALA A 1010 36.39 6.51 -3.79
N ARG A 1011 36.22 5.37 -3.12
CA ARG A 1011 34.95 4.61 -3.16
C ARG A 1011 33.81 5.33 -2.45
N LEU A 1012 34.09 5.88 -1.26
CA LEU A 1012 33.11 6.65 -0.49
C LEU A 1012 32.75 7.95 -1.19
N SER A 1013 33.74 8.64 -1.75
CA SER A 1013 33.54 9.86 -2.52
C SER A 1013 32.88 9.60 -3.88
N ALA A 1014 33.13 8.47 -4.56
CA ALA A 1014 32.44 8.12 -5.81
C ALA A 1014 30.95 7.78 -5.60
N LEU A 1015 30.62 7.06 -4.51
CA LEU A 1015 29.23 6.77 -4.16
C LEU A 1015 28.47 8.02 -3.70
N GLN A 1016 29.11 8.93 -2.96
CA GLN A 1016 28.52 10.20 -2.53
C GLN A 1016 28.44 11.25 -3.65
N ALA A 1017 29.34 11.22 -4.64
CA ALA A 1017 29.37 12.18 -5.75
C ALA A 1017 28.41 11.85 -6.91
N GLN A 1018 27.86 10.63 -6.98
CA GLN A 1018 27.05 10.20 -8.14
C GLN A 1018 25.58 10.64 -8.10
N MET A 1019 25.07 11.20 -7.01
CA MET A 1019 23.79 11.92 -7.01
C MET A 1019 23.99 13.27 -6.35
N ASN A 1020 23.85 14.36 -7.10
CA ASN A 1020 23.92 15.71 -6.55
C ASN A 1020 22.72 15.92 -5.58
N PRO A 1021 22.92 15.92 -4.25
CA PRO A 1021 21.80 15.96 -3.30
C PRO A 1021 21.01 17.28 -3.42
N HIS A 1022 21.71 18.34 -3.82
CA HIS A 1022 21.12 19.64 -4.08
C HIS A 1022 20.18 19.62 -5.29
N PHE A 1023 20.52 18.89 -6.35
CA PHE A 1023 19.66 18.74 -7.53
C PHE A 1023 18.38 17.95 -7.23
N VAL A 1024 18.48 16.84 -6.48
CA VAL A 1024 17.32 16.06 -6.04
C VAL A 1024 16.40 16.90 -5.16
N PHE A 1025 16.97 17.66 -4.22
CA PHE A 1025 16.21 18.56 -3.34
C PHE A 1025 15.49 19.68 -4.12
N ASN A 1026 16.16 20.26 -5.12
CA ASN A 1026 15.57 21.32 -5.96
C ASN A 1026 14.45 20.81 -6.86
N ALA A 1027 14.59 19.60 -7.42
CA ALA A 1027 13.54 18.95 -8.20
C ALA A 1027 12.28 18.70 -7.35
N LEU A 1028 12.44 18.16 -6.13
CA LEU A 1028 11.34 17.91 -5.21
C LEU A 1028 10.64 19.20 -4.76
N ASN A 1029 11.38 20.27 -4.50
CA ASN A 1029 10.80 21.56 -4.16
C ASN A 1029 10.05 22.21 -5.33
N SER A 1030 10.52 22.00 -6.56
CA SER A 1030 9.85 22.50 -7.77
C SER A 1030 8.52 21.77 -7.98
N ILE A 1031 8.49 20.44 -7.81
CA ILE A 1031 7.26 19.63 -7.82
C ILE A 1031 6.29 20.11 -6.74
N LYS A 1032 6.80 20.31 -5.51
CA LYS A 1032 5.98 20.83 -4.39
C LYS A 1032 5.36 22.19 -4.73
N ARG A 1033 6.11 23.11 -5.34
CA ARG A 1033 5.60 24.42 -5.75
C ARG A 1033 4.52 24.31 -6.83
N MET A 1034 4.74 23.51 -7.87
CA MET A 1034 3.77 23.29 -8.95
C MET A 1034 2.44 22.68 -8.45
N ILE A 1035 2.52 21.77 -7.47
CA ILE A 1035 1.32 21.21 -6.80
C ILE A 1035 0.58 22.29 -5.99
N LEU A 1036 1.32 23.16 -5.29
CA LEU A 1036 0.73 24.27 -4.53
C LEU A 1036 0.07 25.32 -5.44
N ASP A 1037 0.66 25.56 -6.62
CA ASP A 1037 0.15 26.49 -7.64
C ASP A 1037 -1.01 25.87 -8.47
N ARG A 1038 -1.42 24.62 -8.16
CA ARG A 1038 -2.49 23.83 -8.82
C ARG A 1038 -2.24 23.50 -10.31
N ASP A 1039 -1.00 23.55 -10.77
CA ASP A 1039 -0.61 23.13 -12.12
C ASP A 1039 -0.24 21.63 -12.13
N ASN A 1040 -1.27 20.79 -11.97
CA ASN A 1040 -1.11 19.34 -11.84
C ASN A 1040 -0.53 18.69 -13.10
N GLU A 1041 -0.77 19.27 -14.28
CA GLU A 1041 -0.28 18.75 -15.55
C GLU A 1041 1.23 18.97 -15.69
N LYS A 1042 1.71 20.18 -15.36
CA LYS A 1042 3.15 20.49 -15.34
C LYS A 1042 3.88 19.71 -14.24
N ALA A 1043 3.27 19.54 -13.06
CA ALA A 1043 3.83 18.73 -11.98
C ALA A 1043 3.97 17.24 -12.36
N SER A 1044 2.96 16.66 -13.01
CA SER A 1044 2.98 15.28 -13.48
C SER A 1044 4.03 15.05 -14.58
N ARG A 1045 4.13 15.99 -15.53
CA ARG A 1045 5.13 15.97 -16.61
C ARG A 1045 6.55 16.09 -16.06
N TYR A 1046 6.76 16.97 -15.08
CA TYR A 1046 8.05 17.15 -14.40
C TYR A 1046 8.45 15.89 -13.61
N LEU A 1047 7.52 15.28 -12.87
CA LEU A 1047 7.75 14.06 -12.10
C LEU A 1047 8.14 12.88 -13.00
N SER A 1048 7.45 12.71 -14.12
CA SER A 1048 7.75 11.64 -15.10
C SER A 1048 9.15 11.79 -15.69
N LYS A 1049 9.53 13.00 -16.10
CA LYS A 1049 10.87 13.29 -16.62
C LYS A 1049 11.96 13.16 -15.55
N PHE A 1050 11.66 13.55 -14.31
CA PHE A 1050 12.57 13.37 -13.18
C PHE A 1050 12.87 11.89 -12.89
N ALA A 1051 11.84 11.04 -12.89
CA ALA A 1051 12.00 9.60 -12.69
C ALA A 1051 12.82 8.94 -13.82
N LEU A 1052 12.59 9.35 -15.07
CA LEU A 1052 13.37 8.88 -16.23
C LEU A 1052 14.85 9.25 -16.09
N MET A 1053 15.15 10.51 -15.77
CA MET A 1053 16.52 11.00 -15.62
C MET A 1053 17.27 10.32 -14.46
N ILE A 1054 16.62 10.04 -13.32
CA ILE A 1054 17.24 9.28 -12.21
C ILE A 1054 17.63 7.87 -12.65
N ARG A 1055 16.74 7.18 -13.39
CA ARG A 1055 17.03 5.84 -13.90
C ARG A 1055 18.20 5.84 -14.86
N MET A 1056 18.24 6.78 -15.81
CA MET A 1056 19.35 6.91 -16.76
C MET A 1056 20.67 7.25 -16.04
N THR A 1057 20.63 8.12 -15.03
CA THR A 1057 21.82 8.48 -14.23
C THR A 1057 22.41 7.26 -13.51
N LEU A 1058 21.56 6.45 -12.87
CA LEU A 1058 21.99 5.23 -12.16
C LEU A 1058 22.50 4.12 -13.10
N ASN A 1059 22.01 4.09 -14.35
CA ASN A 1059 22.51 3.15 -15.35
C ASN A 1059 23.86 3.63 -15.91
N HIS A 1060 23.95 4.90 -16.33
CA HIS A 1060 25.19 5.48 -16.86
C HIS A 1060 26.32 5.55 -15.82
N SER A 1061 25.99 5.57 -14.52
CA SER A 1061 27.01 5.61 -13.45
C SER A 1061 27.69 4.27 -13.19
N LYS A 1062 27.10 3.17 -13.66
CA LYS A 1062 27.68 1.81 -13.57
C LYS A 1062 28.64 1.52 -14.72
N GLU A 1063 28.42 2.16 -15.87
CA GLU A 1063 29.21 1.95 -17.08
C GLU A 1063 30.36 2.96 -17.19
N THR A 1064 31.53 2.48 -17.64
CA THR A 1064 32.71 3.34 -17.84
C THR A 1064 32.61 4.17 -19.12
N PHE A 1065 32.04 3.56 -20.18
CA PHE A 1065 31.75 4.15 -21.48
C PHE A 1065 30.28 3.93 -21.81
N VAL A 1066 29.66 4.89 -22.49
CA VAL A 1066 28.27 4.83 -23.00
C VAL A 1066 28.28 5.22 -24.47
N THR A 1067 27.31 4.78 -25.26
CA THR A 1067 27.26 5.21 -26.66
C THR A 1067 26.97 6.71 -26.75
N LEU A 1068 27.39 7.34 -27.84
CA LEU A 1068 27.12 8.76 -28.06
C LEU A 1068 25.62 9.03 -28.13
N GLU A 1069 24.84 8.10 -28.70
CA GLU A 1069 23.37 8.15 -28.71
C GLU A 1069 22.78 8.18 -27.29
N GLU A 1070 23.16 7.22 -26.43
CA GLU A 1070 22.73 7.16 -25.03
C GLU A 1070 23.08 8.46 -24.29
N ASN A 1071 24.27 9.01 -24.54
CA ASN A 1071 24.69 10.28 -23.95
C ASN A 1071 23.85 11.47 -24.44
N ILE A 1072 23.52 11.53 -25.73
CA ILE A 1072 22.66 12.57 -26.31
C ILE A 1072 21.25 12.48 -25.73
N GLU A 1073 20.68 11.28 -25.61
CA GLU A 1073 19.39 11.08 -24.96
C GLU A 1073 19.40 11.56 -23.51
N TYR A 1074 20.48 11.24 -22.77
CA TYR A 1074 20.67 11.71 -21.41
C TYR A 1074 20.71 13.24 -21.32
N LEU A 1075 21.48 13.89 -22.20
CA LEU A 1075 21.59 15.36 -22.24
C LEU A 1075 20.26 16.02 -22.62
N LYS A 1076 19.49 15.44 -23.56
CA LYS A 1076 18.13 15.91 -23.89
C LYS A 1076 17.22 15.84 -22.67
N ALA A 1077 17.15 14.68 -22.01
CA ALA A 1077 16.31 14.49 -20.83
C ALA A 1077 16.69 15.46 -19.69
N TYR A 1078 17.99 15.71 -19.50
CA TYR A 1078 18.49 16.69 -18.55
C TYR A 1078 18.06 18.12 -18.90
N LEU A 1079 18.31 18.57 -20.14
CA LEU A 1079 18.00 19.93 -20.61
C LEU A 1079 16.49 20.22 -20.59
N GLU A 1080 15.65 19.28 -21.00
CA GLU A 1080 14.19 19.42 -20.94
C GLU A 1080 13.68 19.59 -19.51
N MET A 1081 14.28 18.87 -18.56
CA MET A 1081 13.90 18.98 -17.16
C MET A 1081 14.32 20.33 -16.56
N GLU A 1082 15.51 20.82 -16.90
CA GLU A 1082 15.98 22.15 -16.51
C GLU A 1082 15.12 23.25 -17.17
N GLN A 1083 14.76 23.09 -18.45
CA GLN A 1083 13.90 24.01 -19.19
C GLN A 1083 12.52 24.12 -18.53
N LEU A 1084 11.91 23.01 -18.14
CA LEU A 1084 10.65 23.01 -17.39
C LEU A 1084 10.77 23.64 -16.00
N ARG A 1085 11.93 23.51 -15.33
CA ARG A 1085 12.16 24.13 -14.01
C ARG A 1085 12.28 25.65 -14.11
N PHE A 1086 12.71 26.16 -15.26
CA PHE A 1086 12.89 27.59 -15.52
C PHE A 1086 11.85 28.15 -16.49
N ASP A 1087 10.63 27.60 -16.49
CA ASP A 1087 9.50 28.10 -17.28
C ASP A 1087 9.81 28.32 -18.77
N GLU A 1088 10.62 27.44 -19.35
CA GLU A 1088 11.05 27.49 -20.76
C GLU A 1088 11.84 28.75 -21.13
N SER A 1089 12.47 29.41 -20.15
CA SER A 1089 13.22 30.66 -20.31
C SER A 1089 14.54 30.57 -21.09
N PHE A 1090 14.93 29.38 -21.56
CA PHE A 1090 16.07 29.19 -22.44
C PHE A 1090 15.77 28.14 -23.50
N THR A 1091 16.47 28.23 -24.63
CA THR A 1091 16.41 27.24 -25.70
C THR A 1091 17.75 26.51 -25.84
N TYR A 1092 17.71 25.29 -26.36
CA TYR A 1092 18.92 24.52 -26.62
C TYR A 1092 18.84 23.82 -27.96
N GLN A 1093 20.01 23.58 -28.57
CA GLN A 1093 20.12 22.78 -29.78
C GLN A 1093 21.30 21.83 -29.64
N ILE A 1094 21.06 20.56 -29.95
CA ILE A 1094 22.09 19.52 -30.02
C ILE A 1094 22.26 19.13 -31.48
N SER A 1095 23.48 19.18 -31.98
CA SER A 1095 23.82 18.85 -33.37
C SER A 1095 24.98 17.86 -33.42
N THR A 1096 24.91 16.92 -34.36
CA THR A 1096 25.92 15.90 -34.62
C THR A 1096 26.33 15.98 -36.08
N ALA A 1097 27.63 15.95 -36.38
CA ALA A 1097 28.11 15.89 -37.75
C ALA A 1097 27.78 14.53 -38.39
N ASP A 1098 27.43 14.52 -39.67
CA ASP A 1098 27.00 13.31 -40.41
C ASP A 1098 28.07 12.21 -40.49
N ASN A 1099 29.33 12.54 -40.19
CA ASN A 1099 30.46 11.61 -40.19
C ASN A 1099 30.67 10.87 -38.86
N ILE A 1100 29.69 10.91 -37.95
CA ILE A 1100 29.71 10.23 -36.65
C ILE A 1100 28.62 9.17 -36.61
N ASP A 1101 29.00 7.90 -36.42
CA ASP A 1101 28.04 6.86 -36.05
C ASP A 1101 27.74 6.95 -34.55
N THR A 1102 26.56 7.45 -34.19
CA THR A 1102 26.19 7.70 -32.80
C THR A 1102 25.93 6.42 -31.99
N VAL A 1103 25.62 5.31 -32.67
CA VAL A 1103 25.27 4.03 -32.02
C VAL A 1103 26.55 3.29 -31.61
N ASP A 1104 27.55 3.26 -32.49
CA ASP A 1104 28.79 2.50 -32.27
C ASP A 1104 29.94 3.32 -31.66
N SER A 1105 29.79 4.65 -31.57
CA SER A 1105 30.81 5.51 -30.96
C SER A 1105 30.66 5.54 -29.43
N ALA A 1106 31.50 4.80 -28.71
CA ALA A 1106 31.54 4.83 -27.25
C ALA A 1106 32.33 6.04 -26.72
N ILE A 1107 31.73 6.74 -25.75
CA ILE A 1107 32.30 7.92 -25.10
C ILE A 1107 32.27 7.78 -23.59
N PRO A 1108 33.20 8.42 -22.84
CA PRO A 1108 33.20 8.34 -21.38
C PRO A 1108 31.88 8.81 -20.74
N SER A 1109 31.34 8.01 -19.81
CA SER A 1109 30.06 8.29 -19.17
C SER A 1109 30.09 9.54 -18.29
N LEU A 1110 28.99 10.31 -18.28
CA LEU A 1110 28.74 11.45 -17.36
C LEU A 1110 29.82 12.56 -17.37
N MET A 1111 30.55 12.77 -18.48
CA MET A 1111 31.58 13.82 -18.59
C MET A 1111 31.08 15.14 -19.19
N ILE A 1112 30.05 15.11 -20.04
CA ILE A 1112 29.53 16.31 -20.72
C ILE A 1112 28.52 17.06 -19.84
N GLN A 1113 27.74 16.34 -19.03
CA GLN A 1113 26.70 16.90 -18.17
C GLN A 1113 27.19 18.04 -17.24
N PRO A 1114 28.33 17.91 -16.51
CA PRO A 1114 28.81 18.99 -15.65
C PRO A 1114 29.12 20.29 -16.41
N ILE A 1115 29.45 20.20 -17.70
CA ILE A 1115 29.72 21.35 -18.56
C ILE A 1115 28.41 22.06 -18.88
N VAL A 1116 27.39 21.30 -19.26
CA VAL A 1116 26.03 21.80 -19.55
C VAL A 1116 25.38 22.40 -18.31
N GLU A 1117 25.56 21.77 -17.15
CA GLU A 1117 25.14 22.29 -15.84
C GLU A 1117 25.73 23.68 -15.57
N ASN A 1118 27.06 23.83 -15.73
CA ASN A 1118 27.72 25.11 -15.51
C ASN A 1118 27.25 26.18 -16.51
N ALA A 1119 27.01 25.82 -17.77
CA ALA A 1119 26.49 26.72 -18.80
C ALA A 1119 25.11 27.32 -18.41
N ILE A 1120 24.19 26.50 -17.88
CA ILE A 1120 22.87 26.98 -17.43
C ILE A 1120 23.00 27.86 -16.19
N TRP A 1121 23.62 27.33 -15.14
CA TRP A 1121 23.55 27.93 -13.80
C TRP A 1121 24.48 29.13 -13.61
N HIS A 1122 25.68 29.08 -14.19
CA HIS A 1122 26.67 30.14 -14.05
C HIS A 1122 26.76 31.04 -15.28
N GLY A 1123 26.29 30.59 -16.46
CA GLY A 1123 26.22 31.38 -17.68
C GLY A 1123 24.86 32.07 -17.85
N LEU A 1124 23.82 31.28 -18.13
CA LEU A 1124 22.54 31.79 -18.63
C LEU A 1124 21.61 32.40 -17.57
N LEU A 1125 21.59 31.84 -16.37
CA LEU A 1125 20.67 32.29 -15.32
C LEU A 1125 20.86 33.76 -14.91
N GLN A 1126 22.08 34.28 -15.04
CA GLN A 1126 22.44 35.66 -14.71
C GLN A 1126 22.41 36.59 -15.93
N ALA A 1127 22.05 36.10 -17.12
CA ALA A 1127 21.93 36.89 -18.33
C ALA A 1127 20.52 37.49 -18.46
N GLU A 1128 20.45 38.77 -18.85
CA GLU A 1128 19.20 39.53 -19.04
C GLU A 1128 18.66 39.46 -20.49
N ALA A 1129 19.36 38.80 -21.41
CA ALA A 1129 19.02 38.66 -22.83
C ALA A 1129 18.53 37.24 -23.17
N ASP A 1130 18.19 36.98 -24.45
CA ASP A 1130 17.81 35.66 -24.96
C ASP A 1130 18.84 34.59 -24.54
N LYS A 1131 18.37 33.46 -24.01
CA LYS A 1131 19.21 32.42 -23.39
C LYS A 1131 19.27 31.18 -24.25
N ASN A 1132 20.43 30.92 -24.84
CA ASN A 1132 20.63 29.83 -25.79
C ASN A 1132 21.86 28.99 -25.44
N ILE A 1133 21.72 27.66 -25.55
CA ILE A 1133 22.82 26.68 -25.41
C ILE A 1133 22.96 25.91 -26.71
N LEU A 1134 24.19 25.85 -27.22
CA LEU A 1134 24.55 25.06 -28.40
C LEU A 1134 25.47 23.92 -27.96
N ILE A 1135 25.08 22.68 -28.28
CA ILE A 1135 25.89 21.49 -28.07
C ILE A 1135 26.16 20.86 -29.43
N GLY A 1136 27.43 20.83 -29.84
CA GLY A 1136 27.85 20.30 -31.13
C GLY A 1136 28.82 19.14 -30.96
N PHE A 1137 28.60 18.06 -31.70
CA PHE A 1137 29.51 16.92 -31.80
C PHE A 1137 30.11 16.88 -33.21
N THR A 1138 31.43 16.90 -33.28
CA THR A 1138 32.19 16.82 -34.54
C THR A 1138 33.26 15.75 -34.43
N ARG A 1139 33.60 15.10 -35.54
CA ARG A 1139 34.67 14.11 -35.60
C ARG A 1139 35.75 14.55 -36.57
N CYS A 1140 36.99 14.55 -36.08
CA CYS A 1140 38.20 14.71 -36.87
C CYS A 1140 39.09 13.50 -36.57
N ASP A 1141 39.38 12.69 -37.57
CA ASP A 1141 40.12 11.43 -37.45
C ASP A 1141 39.52 10.47 -36.40
N ASN A 1142 40.33 9.98 -35.47
CA ASN A 1142 39.90 9.11 -34.37
C ASN A 1142 39.42 9.87 -33.13
N ARG A 1143 39.11 11.17 -33.23
CA ARG A 1143 38.69 12.02 -32.10
C ARG A 1143 37.30 12.59 -32.30
N ILE A 1144 36.47 12.46 -31.27
CA ILE A 1144 35.21 13.20 -31.14
C ILE A 1144 35.47 14.45 -30.31
N THR A 1145 34.99 15.58 -30.82
CA THR A 1145 35.03 16.88 -30.17
C THR A 1145 33.60 17.31 -29.85
N CYS A 1146 33.29 17.40 -28.56
CA CYS A 1146 32.07 17.98 -28.03
C CYS A 1146 32.30 19.45 -27.70
N THR A 1147 31.51 20.34 -28.30
CA THR A 1147 31.55 21.79 -28.03
C THR A 1147 30.25 22.18 -27.35
N VAL A 1148 30.33 22.80 -26.17
CA VAL A 1148 29.21 23.40 -25.45
C VAL A 1148 29.43 24.91 -25.43
N GLU A 1149 28.52 25.67 -26.04
CA GLU A 1149 28.57 27.13 -26.11
C GLU A 1149 27.30 27.72 -25.51
N ASP A 1150 27.47 28.62 -24.54
CA ASP A 1150 26.40 29.45 -23.99
C ASP A 1150 26.58 30.91 -24.41
N ASN A 1151 25.48 31.66 -24.49
CA ASN A 1151 25.48 33.10 -24.76
C ASN A 1151 25.31 33.96 -23.50
N GLY A 1152 25.66 33.42 -22.33
CA GLY A 1152 25.46 34.04 -21.02
C GLY A 1152 26.51 35.10 -20.66
N ILE A 1153 26.72 35.31 -19.36
CA ILE A 1153 27.54 36.42 -18.85
C ILE A 1153 29.07 36.26 -19.04
N GLY A 1154 29.54 35.07 -19.41
CA GLY A 1154 30.96 34.72 -19.56
C GLY A 1154 31.66 34.36 -18.23
N ILE A 1155 32.69 33.52 -18.30
CA ILE A 1155 33.31 32.89 -17.13
C ILE A 1155 34.06 33.89 -16.23
N ARG A 1156 34.71 34.92 -16.78
CA ARG A 1156 35.40 35.95 -15.97
C ARG A 1156 34.44 36.83 -15.18
N ARG A 1157 33.30 37.20 -15.80
CA ARG A 1157 32.27 38.02 -15.13
C ARG A 1157 31.56 37.21 -14.04
N ALA A 1158 31.29 35.93 -14.30
CA ALA A 1158 30.75 35.01 -13.30
C ALA A 1158 31.70 34.83 -12.10
N GLN A 1159 33.02 34.78 -12.32
CA GLN A 1159 34.02 34.71 -11.24
C GLN A 1159 34.08 36.00 -10.41
N LYS A 1160 34.07 37.18 -11.04
CA LYS A 1160 34.02 38.47 -10.31
C LYS A 1160 32.78 38.62 -9.43
N LEU A 1161 31.61 38.18 -9.91
CA LEU A 1161 30.37 38.20 -9.13
C LEU A 1161 30.43 37.29 -7.89
N LYS A 1162 31.18 36.17 -7.95
CA LYS A 1162 31.41 35.26 -6.82
C LYS A 1162 32.33 35.84 -5.73
N GLU A 1163 33.25 36.75 -6.05
CA GLU A 1163 34.18 37.33 -5.06
C GLU A 1163 33.51 38.39 -4.14
N THR A 1164 32.45 39.06 -4.62
CA THR A 1164 31.74 40.12 -3.87
C THR A 1164 30.79 39.62 -2.77
N ASN A 1165 30.41 38.33 -2.76
CA ASN A 1165 29.52 37.72 -1.76
C ASN A 1165 30.23 36.51 -1.09
N LYS A 1166 30.66 36.60 0.18
CA LYS A 1166 31.34 35.49 0.91
C LYS A 1166 30.39 34.34 1.32
N PRO A 1167 30.87 33.09 1.59
CA PRO A 1167 32.21 32.52 1.41
C PRO A 1167 32.26 31.48 0.24
N PRO A 1168 33.42 30.89 -0.12
CA PRO A 1168 33.63 30.31 -1.44
C PRO A 1168 33.06 28.90 -1.54
N HIS A 1169 31.96 28.71 -2.26
CA HIS A 1169 31.67 27.41 -2.85
C HIS A 1169 32.51 27.29 -4.14
N GLN A 1170 33.69 26.69 -4.02
CA GLN A 1170 34.47 26.23 -5.18
C GLN A 1170 33.57 25.36 -6.07
N SER A 1171 33.64 25.52 -7.39
CA SER A 1171 32.86 24.69 -8.33
C SER A 1171 33.36 23.24 -8.26
N VAL A 1172 32.75 22.46 -7.37
CA VAL A 1172 33.04 21.04 -7.15
C VAL A 1172 32.90 20.26 -8.48
N GLY A 1173 32.00 20.70 -9.37
CA GLY A 1173 31.75 20.07 -10.67
C GLY A 1173 32.92 20.13 -11.66
N LEU A 1174 33.59 21.27 -11.81
CA LEU A 1174 34.68 21.41 -12.80
C LEU A 1174 35.98 20.75 -12.31
N GLU A 1175 36.23 20.81 -11.00
CA GLU A 1175 37.39 20.15 -10.40
C GLU A 1175 37.27 18.62 -10.47
N ASN A 1176 36.07 18.08 -10.22
CA ASN A 1176 35.78 16.66 -10.39
C ASN A 1176 35.91 16.21 -11.85
N LEU A 1177 35.49 17.05 -12.82
CA LEU A 1177 35.68 16.76 -14.24
C LEU A 1177 37.17 16.71 -14.62
N LYS A 1178 38.00 17.64 -14.15
CA LYS A 1178 39.46 17.62 -14.39
C LYS A 1178 40.13 16.38 -13.79
N LYS A 1179 39.74 15.99 -12.56
CA LYS A 1179 40.23 14.75 -11.92
C LYS A 1179 39.82 13.52 -12.73
N ARG A 1180 38.59 13.48 -13.25
CA ARG A 1180 38.08 12.38 -14.08
C ARG A 1180 38.79 12.29 -15.43
N ILE A 1181 39.05 13.41 -16.11
CA ILE A 1181 39.85 13.46 -17.35
C ILE A 1181 41.22 12.83 -17.13
N LYS A 1182 41.90 13.19 -16.03
CA LYS A 1182 43.22 12.62 -15.69
C LYS A 1182 43.16 11.09 -15.55
N ILE A 1183 42.17 10.58 -14.81
CA ILE A 1183 41.97 9.13 -14.61
C ILE A 1183 41.66 8.42 -15.94
N MET A 1184 40.84 9.02 -16.80
CA MET A 1184 40.47 8.43 -18.09
C MET A 1184 41.67 8.34 -19.05
N ASN A 1185 42.58 9.32 -19.00
CA ASN A 1185 43.80 9.30 -19.80
C ASN A 1185 44.83 8.29 -19.28
N GLU A 1186 45.04 8.23 -17.97
CA GLU A 1186 46.02 7.34 -17.35
C GLU A 1186 45.64 5.85 -17.49
N LYS A 1187 44.34 5.54 -17.49
CA LYS A 1187 43.86 4.15 -17.40
C LYS A 1187 43.31 3.56 -18.70
N TYR A 1188 42.84 4.40 -19.62
CA TYR A 1188 42.13 3.94 -20.83
C TYR A 1188 42.63 4.59 -22.13
N ASP A 1189 43.75 5.32 -22.11
CA ASP A 1189 44.40 5.95 -23.29
C ASP A 1189 43.44 6.79 -24.17
N THR A 1190 42.52 7.50 -23.51
CA THR A 1190 41.40 8.20 -24.18
C THR A 1190 41.76 9.57 -24.77
N ASP A 1191 42.99 10.08 -24.56
CA ASP A 1191 43.44 11.44 -24.91
C ASP A 1191 42.36 12.53 -24.70
N CYS A 1192 41.67 12.45 -23.55
CA CYS A 1192 40.67 13.42 -23.11
C CYS A 1192 41.33 14.78 -22.83
N SER A 1193 40.87 15.85 -23.47
CA SER A 1193 41.30 17.22 -23.20
C SER A 1193 40.11 18.17 -23.05
N LEU A 1194 40.24 19.16 -22.17
CA LEU A 1194 39.23 20.17 -21.89
C LEU A 1194 39.82 21.57 -22.09
N GLU A 1195 39.19 22.34 -22.97
CA GLU A 1195 39.53 23.73 -23.28
C GLU A 1195 38.33 24.62 -22.94
N ILE A 1196 38.57 25.73 -22.25
CA ILE A 1196 37.51 26.68 -21.84
C ILE A 1196 37.92 28.06 -22.34
N THR A 1197 37.05 28.68 -23.13
CA THR A 1197 37.28 29.97 -23.77
C THR A 1197 36.16 30.93 -23.42
N ASP A 1198 36.50 32.12 -22.91
CA ASP A 1198 35.55 33.21 -22.72
C ASP A 1198 35.34 33.92 -24.06
N LEU A 1199 34.10 33.96 -24.56
CA LEU A 1199 33.81 34.54 -25.88
C LEU A 1199 33.90 36.07 -25.88
N GLY A 1200 33.95 36.71 -24.70
CA GLY A 1200 34.14 38.16 -24.57
C GLY A 1200 35.53 38.66 -25.01
N ASP A 1201 36.55 37.79 -25.03
CA ASP A 1201 37.91 38.14 -25.43
C ASP A 1201 38.14 38.06 -26.95
N ALA A 1202 37.23 37.44 -27.71
CA ALA A 1202 37.43 37.16 -29.14
C ALA A 1202 37.22 38.39 -30.06
N GLY A 1203 36.92 39.57 -29.49
CA GLY A 1203 36.87 40.87 -30.21
C GLY A 1203 35.71 41.04 -31.19
N ASN A 1204 34.82 40.05 -31.31
CA ASN A 1204 33.75 39.93 -32.31
C ASN A 1204 32.34 40.11 -31.71
N GLY A 1205 32.22 40.76 -30.54
CA GLY A 1205 30.94 41.17 -29.94
C GLY A 1205 30.10 40.06 -29.32
N LYS A 1206 30.55 38.79 -29.39
CA LYS A 1206 29.90 37.65 -28.74
C LYS A 1206 30.13 37.68 -27.23
N ARG A 1207 29.14 37.25 -26.45
CA ARG A 1207 29.18 37.10 -24.99
C ARG A 1207 28.89 35.64 -24.64
N GLY A 1208 29.49 35.14 -23.56
CA GLY A 1208 29.25 33.77 -23.06
C GLY A 1208 30.53 32.92 -22.98
N THR A 1209 30.37 31.62 -22.74
CA THR A 1209 31.48 30.68 -22.56
C THR A 1209 31.41 29.58 -23.61
N ARG A 1210 32.55 29.23 -24.20
CA ARG A 1210 32.70 28.03 -25.03
C ARG A 1210 33.59 27.04 -24.31
N VAL A 1211 33.11 25.81 -24.16
CA VAL A 1211 33.86 24.69 -23.60
C VAL A 1211 33.98 23.62 -24.66
N VAL A 1212 35.21 23.17 -24.92
CA VAL A 1212 35.52 22.13 -25.90
C VAL A 1212 36.13 20.94 -25.17
N LEU A 1213 35.45 19.80 -25.23
CA LEU A 1213 35.90 18.52 -24.70
C LEU A 1213 36.23 17.60 -25.87
N ARG A 1214 37.48 17.12 -25.95
CA ARG A 1214 37.94 16.21 -27.02
C ARG A 1214 38.33 14.87 -26.41
N PHE A 1215 37.98 13.77 -27.06
CA PHE A 1215 38.36 12.42 -26.64
C PHE A 1215 38.46 11.47 -27.85
N ASN A 1216 39.30 10.44 -27.75
CA ASN A 1216 39.42 9.41 -28.77
C ASN A 1216 38.16 8.53 -28.81
N VAL A 1217 37.77 8.09 -30.01
CA VAL A 1217 36.70 7.11 -30.19
C VAL A 1217 37.25 5.73 -29.81
N ILE A 1218 36.55 5.06 -28.90
CA ILE A 1218 36.79 3.65 -28.60
C ILE A 1218 35.71 2.88 -29.35
N ASN A 1219 36.10 2.19 -30.42
CA ASN A 1219 35.17 1.30 -31.12
C ASN A 1219 34.87 0.11 -30.18
N THR A 1220 33.60 -0.10 -29.85
CA THR A 1220 33.12 -1.26 -29.08
C THR A 1220 33.10 -2.54 -29.89
#